data_AF-A0A1V8UKF4-F1
#
_entry.id   AF-A0A1V8UKF4-F1
#
_cell.length_a   1.000
_cell.length_b   1.000
_cell.length_c   1.000
_cell.angle_alpha   90.00
_cell.angle_beta   90.00
_cell.angle_gamma   90.00
#
_symmetry.space_group_name_H-M   'P 1'
#
loop_
_entity.id
_entity.type
_entity.pdbx_description
1 polymer ?
#
loop_
_entity_poly.entity_id
_entity_poly.type
_entity_poly.pdbx_seq_one_letter_code
_entity_poly.pdbx_strand_id
1 'polypeptide(L)'
;MRLLNIESLTFAEFQGDERPAHVIASHRWSKDSRDEATFQDVKDWRNTSGRGYQKVKAFAEYVKSSISHIEWLWIDTCCINKDSAAELSEAINSMFDWYHNAEVCLAYLADVGAAEDMSGFEESAWFTRGWTLQELLAPEIVVFVTAGWQVIGHKGSSSGSNPGLSIGRELQDTIARVTGVPVEVLLNYDASADLSVEEKLKWMEGRTTTRPEDMSYALFGILDVKLPVIYGEKYTGARQRLIAAIHQRNNLTVQQAEEYRKISAWLSSSDPWTSHDRARQQHEPQTGVWLLQHSQYLAWKSGPSRLLWVYGKAGCGKTILCSTAIEDMKTHCESDVLTGQVIFYFSFSDTQKQTYKDFLVSLVVQLGEREPGLSLLRQAYQRTERRLPGSDELQKILYSSIAAYNKVYVHLDALDECPEGDGVRQNVLDSVEKLLEQLPNGRILVTSRDVPDVRSLMQDTGADPMPIIARTVDADIHKYISTHMSRDRKLSHLDATAKALIEETLSERADGMFRWVYCQLQQLKQSKCTRPSSLRAALFALPKDLDETYQRMLDNINRADRSNALTLLRWLAYAQSPLSLLELAEASIIDPTDNLAADGLVDTDDRGNWADTLNILAGFVTIDGGLEEEVDHGIDYVGAFGMMRASRQIEESTRVRLAHLSVKEYLESSRILASDARYFQLDPLREHRYLTHSCLVYLTHYSASSLKISTERDLAAFPLLLYAAKTWTYHAALQQSSSSIREVAFLTSAARKRDWLGIYDPDWLGNRPLNIRSRDSGTALYYASLLGLKAVVQDLLSGRTDVNARGGDLGNALQAASVYGDENVVQMLIGAGADVNARGGGHGNALLAASYEGHEKVVQMLIDAGADVNAREGVYGNTALQVASEKGNEKAVQMLIDAGADVNAQKQYSGSALHAASSGGYEKIVQMLTDAGADVNAQGGYYDNALHAASKKSHEKVVQILIDAGADVNAQGGDLGNALQAAAVSGHEKIVQMLIDAGADVNAQGGRYDNALQAASERGYEKVLQMLMDAGADDRTPPSTPIEVMSSSSSVEIISPPSQQDDRFRSSGRLRSNVSKRKRCAEDE
;
A
#
# COMPACT_ATOMS: atom_id res chain seq x y z
N MET A 1 -17.59 1.46 -32.13
CA MET A 1 -17.27 2.34 -33.27
C MET A 1 -17.87 1.78 -34.55
N ARG A 2 -18.44 2.62 -35.42
CA ARG A 2 -18.93 2.20 -36.74
C ARG A 2 -17.93 2.60 -37.82
N LEU A 3 -17.56 1.68 -38.70
CA LEU A 3 -16.62 1.90 -39.81
C LEU A 3 -17.30 1.63 -41.15
N LEU A 4 -16.85 2.32 -42.19
CA LEU A 4 -17.28 2.16 -43.57
C LEU A 4 -16.27 1.29 -44.33
N ASN A 5 -16.73 0.19 -44.92
CA ASN A 5 -15.89 -0.62 -45.79
C ASN A 5 -15.62 0.10 -47.11
N ILE A 6 -14.36 0.24 -47.51
CA ILE A 6 -13.96 1.07 -48.67
C ILE A 6 -14.39 0.47 -50.02
N GLU A 7 -14.63 -0.84 -50.10
CA GLU A 7 -15.03 -1.49 -51.35
C GLU A 7 -16.55 -1.45 -51.56
N SER A 8 -17.28 -1.85 -50.53
CA SER A 8 -18.74 -2.00 -50.59
C SER A 8 -19.50 -0.75 -50.19
N LEU A 9 -18.85 0.22 -49.53
CA LEU A 9 -19.48 1.38 -48.88
C LEU A 9 -20.60 0.98 -47.90
N THR A 10 -20.45 -0.17 -47.25
CA THR A 10 -21.37 -0.63 -46.20
C THR A 10 -20.75 -0.46 -44.81
N PHE A 11 -21.60 -0.31 -43.80
CA PHE A 11 -21.17 -0.12 -42.41
C PHE A 11 -20.99 -1.44 -41.66
N ALA A 12 -19.99 -1.50 -40.80
CA ALA A 12 -19.83 -2.52 -39.76
C ALA A 12 -19.57 -1.87 -38.39
N GLU A 13 -19.98 -2.54 -37.32
CA GLU A 13 -19.83 -2.05 -35.94
C GLU A 13 -18.86 -2.95 -35.17
N PHE A 14 -17.95 -2.31 -34.42
CA PHE A 14 -16.89 -2.97 -33.65
C PHE A 14 -16.93 -2.49 -32.19
N GLN A 15 -16.69 -3.41 -31.25
CA GLN A 15 -16.72 -3.19 -29.80
C GLN A 15 -15.31 -3.40 -29.21
N GLY A 16 -14.92 -2.58 -28.22
CA GLY A 16 -13.65 -2.75 -27.49
C GLY A 16 -12.39 -2.76 -28.38
N ASP A 17 -11.48 -3.70 -28.10
CA ASP A 17 -10.19 -3.84 -28.78
C ASP A 17 -10.24 -4.65 -30.09
N GLU A 18 -11.41 -5.15 -30.49
CA GLU A 18 -11.60 -5.91 -31.75
C GLU A 18 -11.64 -5.02 -33.01
N ARG A 19 -11.10 -3.81 -32.95
CA ARG A 19 -11.15 -2.82 -34.03
C ARG A 19 -10.09 -3.14 -35.10
N PRO A 20 -10.47 -3.23 -36.39
CA PRO A 20 -9.50 -3.43 -37.45
C PRO A 20 -8.67 -2.16 -37.70
N ALA A 21 -7.53 -2.33 -38.36
CA ALA A 21 -6.79 -1.22 -38.96
C ALA A 21 -7.72 -0.38 -39.83
N HIS A 22 -7.71 0.94 -39.62
CA HIS A 22 -8.64 1.86 -40.28
C HIS A 22 -8.03 3.25 -40.45
N VAL A 23 -8.60 4.00 -41.40
CA VAL A 23 -8.23 5.38 -41.71
C VAL A 23 -9.27 6.35 -41.17
N ILE A 24 -8.82 7.48 -40.60
CA ILE A 24 -9.68 8.63 -40.32
C ILE A 24 -9.66 9.55 -41.53
N ALA A 25 -10.83 9.89 -42.08
CA ALA A 25 -10.96 10.91 -43.10
C ALA A 25 -11.35 12.24 -42.47
N SER A 26 -10.36 13.10 -42.29
CA SER A 26 -10.50 14.44 -41.77
C SER A 26 -10.73 15.44 -42.90
N HIS A 27 -11.76 16.29 -42.78
CA HIS A 27 -12.06 17.26 -43.83
C HIS A 27 -12.95 18.42 -43.38
N ARG A 28 -13.11 19.39 -44.28
CA ARG A 28 -14.15 20.42 -44.19
C ARG A 28 -15.21 20.24 -45.27
N TRP A 29 -16.48 20.32 -44.89
CA TRP A 29 -17.60 20.41 -45.82
C TRP A 29 -17.81 21.85 -46.33
N SER A 30 -18.58 21.98 -47.42
CA SER A 30 -18.99 23.30 -47.92
C SER A 30 -19.82 24.03 -46.86
N LYS A 31 -19.98 25.36 -46.99
CA LYS A 31 -20.80 26.13 -46.03
C LYS A 31 -22.29 25.77 -46.07
N ASP A 32 -22.76 25.03 -47.08
CA ASP A 32 -24.14 24.53 -47.15
C ASP A 32 -24.20 23.10 -46.60
N SER A 33 -24.87 22.91 -45.46
CA SER A 33 -24.98 21.59 -44.81
C SER A 33 -25.72 20.55 -45.66
N ARG A 34 -26.40 20.98 -46.74
CA ARG A 34 -27.04 20.08 -47.73
C ARG A 34 -26.04 19.36 -48.64
N ASP A 35 -24.77 19.75 -48.60
CA ASP A 35 -23.68 19.11 -49.34
C ASP A 35 -22.98 17.99 -48.53
N GLU A 36 -23.30 17.77 -47.25
CA GLU A 36 -22.72 16.68 -46.43
C GLU A 36 -23.43 15.34 -46.71
N ALA A 37 -22.70 14.23 -46.70
CA ALA A 37 -23.30 12.90 -46.74
C ALA A 37 -23.60 12.41 -45.32
N THR A 38 -24.89 12.23 -45.01
CA THR A 38 -25.31 11.74 -43.68
C THR A 38 -25.18 10.22 -43.57
N PHE A 39 -25.28 9.69 -42.35
CA PHE A 39 -25.39 8.25 -42.10
C PHE A 39 -26.50 7.60 -42.93
N GLN A 40 -27.66 8.25 -43.01
CA GLN A 40 -28.79 7.73 -43.78
C GLN A 40 -28.55 7.77 -45.29
N ASP A 41 -27.83 8.78 -45.80
CA ASP A 41 -27.51 8.86 -47.21
C ASP A 41 -26.62 7.70 -47.67
N VAL A 42 -25.60 7.36 -46.87
CA VAL A 42 -24.69 6.24 -47.18
C VAL A 42 -25.36 4.90 -46.93
N LYS A 43 -26.08 4.73 -45.82
CA LYS A 43 -26.75 3.47 -45.46
C LYS A 43 -27.83 3.05 -46.45
N ASP A 44 -28.66 4.01 -46.89
CA ASP A 44 -29.80 3.76 -47.77
C ASP A 44 -29.50 4.06 -49.25
N TRP A 45 -28.26 4.40 -49.59
CA TRP A 45 -27.86 4.79 -50.96
C TRP A 45 -28.69 5.97 -51.51
N ARG A 46 -28.96 6.97 -50.66
CA ARG A 46 -29.66 8.20 -51.05
C ARG A 46 -28.66 9.28 -51.49
N ASN A 47 -29.11 10.19 -52.34
CA ASN A 47 -28.32 11.34 -52.81
C ASN A 47 -26.92 10.96 -53.35
N THR A 48 -26.80 9.82 -54.05
CA THR A 48 -25.51 9.29 -54.52
C THR A 48 -24.81 10.19 -55.53
N SER A 49 -25.55 11.02 -56.27
CA SER A 49 -25.00 12.05 -57.16
C SER A 49 -24.60 13.35 -56.44
N GLY A 50 -24.91 13.48 -55.14
CA GLY A 50 -24.59 14.64 -54.32
C GLY A 50 -23.08 14.78 -54.08
N ARG A 51 -22.61 16.02 -53.93
CA ARG A 51 -21.19 16.32 -53.67
C ARG A 51 -20.68 15.60 -52.42
N GLY A 52 -21.52 15.50 -51.39
CA GLY A 52 -21.24 14.76 -50.16
C GLY A 52 -20.84 13.32 -50.40
N TYR A 53 -21.74 12.59 -51.07
CA TYR A 53 -21.57 11.17 -51.34
C TYR A 53 -20.36 10.93 -52.26
N GLN A 54 -20.16 11.78 -53.27
CA GLN A 54 -19.00 11.70 -54.15
C GLN A 54 -17.68 11.93 -53.40
N LYS A 55 -17.67 12.78 -52.39
CA LYS A 55 -16.49 12.98 -51.52
C LYS A 55 -16.19 11.76 -50.66
N VAL A 56 -17.22 11.12 -50.10
CA VAL A 56 -17.09 9.84 -49.37
C VAL A 56 -16.49 8.76 -50.29
N LYS A 57 -17.02 8.65 -51.52
CA LYS A 57 -16.49 7.71 -52.52
C LYS A 57 -15.04 8.02 -52.88
N ALA A 58 -14.68 9.29 -53.06
CA ALA A 58 -13.32 9.69 -53.37
C ALA A 58 -12.33 9.35 -52.24
N PHE A 59 -12.72 9.49 -50.97
CA PHE A 59 -11.91 9.01 -49.84
C PHE A 59 -11.72 7.49 -49.89
N ALA A 60 -12.79 6.72 -50.09
CA ALA A 60 -12.71 5.27 -50.19
C ALA A 60 -11.81 4.81 -51.36
N GLU A 61 -11.92 5.46 -52.53
CA GLU A 61 -11.08 5.21 -53.69
C GLU A 61 -9.60 5.54 -53.41
N TYR A 62 -9.33 6.67 -52.75
CA TYR A 62 -7.97 7.08 -52.40
C TYR A 62 -7.31 6.13 -51.40
N VAL A 63 -8.03 5.72 -50.34
CA VAL A 63 -7.54 4.73 -49.37
C VAL A 63 -7.26 3.41 -50.08
N LYS A 64 -8.18 2.94 -50.92
CA LYS A 64 -8.02 1.72 -51.71
C LYS A 64 -6.79 1.76 -52.64
N SER A 65 -6.51 2.90 -53.27
CA SER A 65 -5.37 3.02 -54.20
C SER A 65 -4.03 3.25 -53.50
N SER A 66 -4.05 3.91 -52.34
CA SER A 66 -2.84 4.46 -51.71
C SER A 66 -2.43 3.71 -50.44
N ILE A 67 -3.32 2.89 -49.86
CA ILE A 67 -3.14 2.18 -48.58
C ILE A 67 -3.71 0.77 -48.68
N SER A 68 -3.02 -0.09 -49.42
CA SER A 68 -3.58 -1.34 -49.93
C SER A 68 -3.93 -2.41 -48.87
N HIS A 69 -3.50 -2.24 -47.62
CA HIS A 69 -3.75 -3.19 -46.53
C HIS A 69 -4.90 -2.78 -45.59
N ILE A 70 -5.46 -1.57 -45.76
CA ILE A 70 -6.58 -1.09 -44.95
C ILE A 70 -7.88 -1.20 -45.74
N GLU A 71 -8.91 -1.80 -45.14
CA GLU A 71 -10.24 -1.98 -45.75
C GLU A 71 -11.31 -1.05 -45.15
N TRP A 72 -10.96 -0.32 -44.07
CA TRP A 72 -11.92 0.41 -43.26
C TRP A 72 -11.62 1.90 -43.17
N LEU A 73 -12.66 2.70 -43.31
CA LEU A 73 -12.62 4.16 -43.29
C LEU A 73 -13.63 4.69 -42.28
N TRP A 74 -13.24 5.74 -41.55
CA TRP A 74 -14.14 6.47 -40.67
C TRP A 74 -14.30 7.91 -41.13
N ILE A 75 -15.55 8.37 -41.20
CA ILE A 75 -15.91 9.76 -41.52
C ILE A 75 -17.02 10.20 -40.56
N ASP A 76 -16.80 11.29 -39.84
CA ASP A 76 -17.70 11.80 -38.78
C ASP A 76 -19.16 11.98 -39.23
N THR A 77 -19.36 12.36 -40.48
CA THR A 77 -20.65 12.74 -41.06
C THR A 77 -21.54 11.57 -41.42
N CYS A 78 -20.94 10.42 -41.78
CA CYS A 78 -21.69 9.24 -42.15
C CYS A 78 -21.49 8.05 -41.21
N CYS A 79 -20.42 8.00 -40.42
CA CYS A 79 -20.21 6.91 -39.45
C CYS A 79 -20.97 7.13 -38.14
N ILE A 80 -21.35 8.38 -37.83
CA ILE A 80 -22.15 8.74 -36.65
C ILE A 80 -23.59 9.01 -37.07
N ASN A 81 -24.55 8.35 -36.42
CA ASN A 81 -25.95 8.71 -36.53
C ASN A 81 -26.25 9.95 -35.68
N LYS A 82 -26.13 11.13 -36.29
CA LYS A 82 -26.33 12.43 -35.62
C LYS A 82 -27.78 12.67 -35.15
N ASP A 83 -28.74 11.85 -35.58
CA ASP A 83 -30.13 11.90 -35.09
C ASP A 83 -30.32 11.20 -33.73
N SER A 84 -29.36 10.35 -33.33
CA SER A 84 -29.35 9.72 -32.01
C SER A 84 -28.51 10.55 -31.03
N ALA A 85 -29.17 11.23 -30.09
CA ALA A 85 -28.46 12.04 -29.08
C ALA A 85 -27.51 11.19 -28.22
N ALA A 86 -27.90 9.94 -27.92
CA ALA A 86 -27.06 9.01 -27.17
C ALA A 86 -25.80 8.62 -27.97
N GLU A 87 -25.95 8.27 -29.25
CA GLU A 87 -24.82 7.89 -30.10
C GLU A 87 -23.89 9.08 -30.36
N LEU A 88 -24.46 10.27 -30.58
CA LEU A 88 -23.69 11.49 -30.76
C LEU A 88 -22.90 11.86 -29.50
N SER A 89 -23.51 11.74 -28.32
CA SER A 89 -22.83 11.99 -27.05
C SER A 89 -21.71 10.98 -26.81
N GLU A 90 -21.95 9.69 -27.06
CA GLU A 90 -20.92 8.66 -26.94
C GLU A 90 -19.75 8.93 -27.91
N ALA A 91 -20.07 9.20 -29.18
CA ALA A 91 -19.06 9.50 -30.19
C ALA A 91 -18.18 10.70 -29.82
N ILE A 92 -18.77 11.78 -29.29
CA ILE A 92 -18.02 12.96 -28.82
C ILE A 92 -17.06 12.62 -27.68
N ASN A 93 -17.45 11.72 -26.77
CA ASN A 93 -16.61 11.30 -25.64
C ASN A 93 -15.54 10.26 -26.02
N SER A 94 -15.67 9.59 -27.17
CA SER A 94 -14.76 8.52 -27.59
C SER A 94 -13.91 8.85 -28.83
N MET A 95 -14.20 9.93 -29.54
CA MET A 95 -13.54 10.27 -30.81
C MET A 95 -12.02 10.39 -30.69
N PHE A 96 -11.51 10.96 -29.61
CA PHE A 96 -10.06 11.10 -29.39
C PHE A 96 -9.37 9.73 -29.33
N ASP A 97 -9.93 8.78 -28.57
CA ASP A 97 -9.44 7.40 -28.49
C ASP A 97 -9.52 6.71 -29.86
N TRP A 98 -10.58 6.96 -30.62
CA TRP A 98 -10.73 6.39 -31.96
C TRP A 98 -9.67 6.92 -32.92
N TYR A 99 -9.35 8.22 -32.84
CA TYR A 99 -8.30 8.84 -33.64
C TYR A 99 -6.90 8.37 -33.24
N HIS A 100 -6.66 8.18 -31.94
CA HIS A 100 -5.39 7.69 -31.43
C HIS A 100 -5.09 6.26 -31.89
N ASN A 101 -6.12 5.42 -31.96
CA ASN A 101 -6.02 4.03 -32.42
C ASN A 101 -6.10 3.88 -33.95
N ALA A 102 -6.16 4.97 -34.71
CA ALA A 102 -6.19 4.91 -36.17
C ALA A 102 -4.79 4.79 -36.74
N GLU A 103 -4.65 4.04 -37.83
CA GLU A 103 -3.34 3.84 -38.44
C GLU A 103 -2.84 5.10 -39.17
N VAL A 104 -3.77 5.86 -39.75
CA VAL A 104 -3.48 7.17 -40.34
C VAL A 104 -4.72 8.05 -40.37
N CYS A 105 -4.51 9.35 -40.18
CA CYS A 105 -5.51 10.38 -40.45
C CYS A 105 -5.20 11.08 -41.78
N LEU A 106 -6.14 11.04 -42.72
CA LEU A 106 -6.05 11.75 -44.00
C LEU A 106 -6.77 13.09 -43.90
N ALA A 107 -6.01 14.18 -43.85
CA ALA A 107 -6.51 15.56 -43.80
C ALA A 107 -6.67 16.13 -45.22
N TYR A 108 -7.91 16.20 -45.71
CA TYR A 108 -8.24 16.77 -47.02
C TYR A 108 -8.43 18.28 -46.96
N LEU A 109 -7.52 19.02 -47.60
CA LEU A 109 -7.49 20.48 -47.66
C LEU A 109 -8.14 20.97 -48.97
N ALA A 110 -9.44 21.27 -48.90
CA ALA A 110 -10.24 21.67 -50.06
C ALA A 110 -9.82 23.03 -50.67
N ASP A 111 -9.11 23.85 -49.90
CA ASP A 111 -8.65 25.19 -50.23
C ASP A 111 -7.20 25.26 -50.72
N VAL A 112 -6.48 24.13 -50.70
CA VAL A 112 -5.11 24.03 -51.21
C VAL A 112 -5.14 23.37 -52.58
N GLY A 113 -4.70 24.11 -53.61
CA GLY A 113 -4.80 23.67 -55.01
C GLY A 113 -3.64 22.80 -55.50
N ALA A 114 -2.44 22.96 -54.92
CA ALA A 114 -1.22 22.28 -55.35
C ALA A 114 -0.34 21.90 -54.16
N ALA A 115 0.39 20.78 -54.24
CA ALA A 115 1.20 20.28 -53.13
C ALA A 115 2.36 21.22 -52.74
N GLU A 116 2.81 22.06 -53.66
CA GLU A 116 3.87 23.05 -53.43
C GLU A 116 3.39 24.33 -52.73
N ASP A 117 2.08 24.57 -52.65
CA ASP A 117 1.48 25.79 -52.08
C ASP A 117 1.49 25.79 -50.54
N MET A 118 2.65 26.07 -49.96
CA MET A 118 2.83 26.14 -48.50
C MET A 118 2.12 27.34 -47.88
N SER A 119 1.92 28.43 -48.61
CA SER A 119 1.16 29.58 -48.12
C SER A 119 -0.32 29.20 -47.95
N GLY A 120 -0.89 28.53 -48.97
CA GLY A 120 -2.24 28.00 -48.89
C GLY A 120 -2.42 26.94 -47.81
N PHE A 121 -1.40 26.11 -47.55
CA PHE A 121 -1.39 25.17 -46.42
C PHE A 121 -1.47 25.89 -45.08
N GLU A 122 -0.61 26.87 -44.83
CA GLU A 122 -0.56 27.62 -43.56
C GLU A 122 -1.86 28.42 -43.31
N GLU A 123 -2.50 28.90 -44.38
CA GLU A 123 -3.76 29.65 -44.32
C GLU A 123 -5.01 28.76 -44.42
N SER A 124 -4.85 27.43 -44.51
CA SER A 124 -5.97 26.53 -44.73
C SER A 124 -6.98 26.62 -43.59
N ALA A 125 -8.24 26.70 -43.98
CA ALA A 125 -9.35 26.74 -43.05
C ALA A 125 -9.55 25.42 -42.28
N TRP A 126 -8.81 24.37 -42.62
CA TRP A 126 -8.73 23.16 -41.81
C TRP A 126 -8.15 23.44 -40.42
N PHE A 127 -7.11 24.28 -40.32
CA PHE A 127 -6.49 24.65 -39.05
C PHE A 127 -7.37 25.56 -38.18
N THR A 128 -8.37 26.22 -38.77
CA THR A 128 -9.29 27.13 -38.05
C THR A 128 -10.61 26.44 -37.64
N ARG A 129 -10.79 25.15 -37.91
CA ARG A 129 -11.96 24.37 -37.44
C ARG A 129 -11.67 23.79 -36.06
N GLY A 130 -12.65 23.83 -35.15
CA GLY A 130 -12.46 23.33 -33.78
C GLY A 130 -12.22 21.82 -33.72
N TRP A 131 -13.09 21.04 -34.37
CA TRP A 131 -13.05 19.56 -34.33
C TRP A 131 -11.78 18.94 -34.93
N THR A 132 -11.12 19.62 -35.87
CA THR A 132 -9.87 19.14 -36.49
C THR A 132 -8.69 19.18 -35.52
N LEU A 133 -8.81 19.82 -34.35
CA LEU A 133 -7.76 19.79 -33.33
C LEU A 133 -7.54 18.36 -32.80
N GLN A 134 -8.61 17.61 -32.54
CA GLN A 134 -8.48 16.22 -32.10
C GLN A 134 -7.88 15.34 -33.20
N GLU A 135 -8.31 15.55 -34.44
CA GLU A 135 -7.81 14.85 -35.63
C GLU A 135 -6.33 15.17 -35.94
N LEU A 136 -5.85 16.32 -35.46
CA LEU A 136 -4.44 16.72 -35.53
C LEU A 136 -3.62 16.06 -34.41
N LEU A 137 -4.13 16.07 -33.18
CA LEU A 137 -3.37 15.71 -31.99
C LEU A 137 -3.32 14.20 -31.74
N ALA A 138 -4.47 13.53 -31.80
CA ALA A 138 -4.60 12.15 -31.36
C ALA A 138 -3.86 11.12 -32.25
N PRO A 139 -3.95 11.16 -33.59
CA PRO A 139 -3.27 10.19 -34.44
C PRO A 139 -1.75 10.38 -34.41
N GLU A 140 -1.02 9.26 -34.41
CA GLU A 140 0.44 9.27 -34.54
C GLU A 140 0.86 9.85 -35.90
N ILE A 141 0.12 9.51 -36.97
CA ILE A 141 0.38 9.99 -38.34
C ILE A 141 -0.83 10.72 -38.92
N VAL A 142 -0.60 11.96 -39.37
CA VAL A 142 -1.57 12.74 -40.16
C VAL A 142 -0.96 13.11 -41.50
N VAL A 143 -1.61 12.73 -42.60
CA VAL A 143 -1.17 13.03 -43.98
C VAL A 143 -2.10 14.08 -44.59
N PHE A 144 -1.51 15.16 -45.09
CA PHE A 144 -2.24 16.28 -45.67
C PHE A 144 -2.29 16.15 -47.19
N VAL A 145 -3.49 16.22 -47.75
CA VAL A 145 -3.74 16.11 -49.20
C VAL A 145 -4.49 17.32 -49.74
N THR A 146 -4.15 17.75 -50.95
CA THR A 146 -4.79 18.86 -51.65
C THR A 146 -6.19 18.48 -52.14
N ALA A 147 -6.94 19.47 -52.67
CA ALA A 147 -8.21 19.22 -53.35
C ALA A 147 -8.08 18.27 -54.56
N GLY A 148 -6.87 18.17 -55.14
CA GLY A 148 -6.53 17.25 -56.23
C GLY A 148 -5.94 15.91 -55.77
N TRP A 149 -6.04 15.57 -54.47
CA TRP A 149 -5.48 14.34 -53.88
C TRP A 149 -3.96 14.21 -53.98
N GLN A 150 -3.25 15.33 -54.10
CA GLN A 150 -1.78 15.35 -54.05
C GLN A 150 -1.32 15.45 -52.60
N VAL A 151 -0.31 14.67 -52.23
CA VAL A 151 0.27 14.69 -50.87
C VAL A 151 1.13 15.92 -50.68
N ILE A 152 0.80 16.74 -49.69
CA ILE A 152 1.55 17.95 -49.31
C ILE A 152 2.72 17.58 -48.39
N GLY A 153 2.43 16.72 -47.40
CA GLY A 153 3.34 16.28 -46.35
C GLY A 153 2.59 15.67 -45.17
N HIS A 154 3.28 15.43 -44.06
CA HIS A 154 2.74 14.73 -42.91
C HIS A 154 3.22 15.28 -41.56
N LYS A 155 2.53 14.86 -40.51
CA LYS A 155 2.87 14.98 -39.09
C LYS A 155 3.03 13.56 -38.51
N GLY A 156 4.12 13.28 -37.79
CA GLY A 156 4.40 11.96 -37.17
C GLY A 156 5.82 11.41 -37.44
N SER A 157 6.24 10.36 -36.71
CA SER A 157 7.58 9.75 -36.86
C SER A 157 7.62 8.77 -38.04
N SER A 158 8.53 9.00 -39.00
CA SER A 158 8.75 8.14 -40.17
C SER A 158 9.45 6.80 -39.86
N SER A 159 9.71 6.50 -38.58
CA SER A 159 10.51 5.35 -38.12
C SER A 159 9.75 4.01 -38.05
N GLY A 160 8.42 4.03 -38.15
CA GLY A 160 7.59 2.86 -38.37
C GLY A 160 7.37 2.64 -39.86
N SER A 161 8.17 1.77 -40.48
CA SER A 161 8.07 1.42 -41.89
C SER A 161 6.68 0.87 -42.24
N ASN A 162 5.80 1.73 -42.77
CA ASN A 162 4.54 1.31 -43.39
C ASN A 162 4.78 1.15 -44.90
N PRO A 163 4.95 -0.07 -45.43
CA PRO A 163 5.38 -0.28 -46.80
C PRO A 163 4.22 0.00 -47.75
N GLY A 164 4.11 1.23 -48.26
CA GLY A 164 3.17 1.58 -49.33
C GLY A 164 2.68 3.02 -49.37
N LEU A 165 2.80 3.79 -48.28
CA LEU A 165 2.23 5.15 -48.19
C LEU A 165 3.27 6.22 -48.54
N SER A 166 3.05 6.97 -49.62
CA SER A 166 3.83 8.19 -49.91
C SER A 166 3.40 9.32 -48.99
N ILE A 167 4.11 9.54 -47.87
CA ILE A 167 3.73 10.51 -46.82
C ILE A 167 4.26 11.94 -47.04
N GLY A 168 5.03 12.18 -48.09
CA GLY A 168 5.56 13.52 -48.42
C GLY A 168 6.57 14.06 -47.38
N ARG A 169 6.78 15.38 -47.36
CA ARG A 169 7.70 16.06 -46.43
C ARG A 169 7.15 16.13 -45.00
N GLU A 170 8.04 16.24 -44.04
CA GLU A 170 7.69 16.54 -42.64
C GLU A 170 7.17 17.98 -42.51
N LEU A 171 6.09 18.16 -41.75
CA LEU A 171 5.41 19.46 -41.58
C LEU A 171 5.27 19.88 -40.10
N GLN A 172 5.80 19.11 -39.14
CA GLN A 172 5.68 19.38 -37.70
C GLN A 172 6.01 20.83 -37.31
N ASP A 173 7.15 21.38 -37.77
CA ASP A 173 7.56 22.76 -37.45
C ASP A 173 6.59 23.81 -38.00
N THR A 174 6.11 23.60 -39.24
CA THR A 174 5.12 24.50 -39.86
C THR A 174 3.80 24.43 -39.11
N ILE A 175 3.34 23.23 -38.75
CA ILE A 175 2.10 23.02 -38.01
C ILE A 175 2.21 23.63 -36.61
N ALA A 176 3.33 23.47 -35.90
CA ALA A 176 3.57 24.07 -34.60
C ALA A 176 3.49 25.60 -34.67
N ARG A 177 4.06 26.21 -35.72
CA ARG A 177 3.96 27.66 -35.96
C ARG A 177 2.53 28.12 -36.23
N VAL A 178 1.75 27.36 -37.02
CA VAL A 178 0.37 27.71 -37.39
C VAL A 178 -0.59 27.54 -36.21
N THR A 179 -0.40 26.51 -35.40
CA THR A 179 -1.37 26.09 -34.37
C THR A 179 -0.99 26.48 -32.95
N GLY A 180 0.28 26.80 -32.69
CA GLY A 180 0.83 27.04 -31.36
C GLY A 180 0.99 25.77 -30.51
N VAL A 181 0.81 24.57 -31.10
CA VAL A 181 1.04 23.29 -30.44
C VAL A 181 2.54 22.97 -30.49
N PRO A 182 3.18 22.57 -29.36
CA PRO A 182 4.59 22.19 -29.36
C PRO A 182 4.89 21.00 -30.28
N VAL A 183 6.08 20.96 -30.88
CA VAL A 183 6.48 19.89 -31.82
C VAL A 183 6.46 18.53 -31.14
N GLU A 184 6.84 18.46 -29.87
CA GLU A 184 6.88 17.24 -29.07
C GLU A 184 5.47 16.65 -28.91
N VAL A 185 4.47 17.50 -28.67
CA VAL A 185 3.05 17.12 -28.56
C VAL A 185 2.47 16.72 -29.91
N LEU A 186 2.91 17.37 -31.00
CA LEU A 186 2.54 16.92 -32.33
C LEU A 186 3.10 15.50 -32.54
N LEU A 187 4.38 15.25 -32.32
CA LEU A 187 4.97 13.93 -32.55
C LEU A 187 4.34 12.83 -31.67
N ASN A 188 4.07 13.12 -30.41
CA ASN A 188 3.35 12.23 -29.50
C ASN A 188 2.51 13.05 -28.50
N TYR A 189 1.20 12.83 -28.51
CA TYR A 189 0.28 13.53 -27.60
C TYR A 189 0.62 13.34 -26.12
N ASP A 190 1.20 12.20 -25.74
CA ASP A 190 1.58 11.89 -24.35
C ASP A 190 2.62 12.86 -23.79
N ALA A 191 3.42 13.52 -24.65
CA ALA A 191 4.33 14.59 -24.25
C ALA A 191 3.59 15.81 -23.67
N SER A 192 2.27 15.88 -23.79
CA SER A 192 1.44 16.92 -23.16
C SER A 192 1.15 16.68 -21.68
N ALA A 193 1.63 15.58 -21.07
CA ALA A 193 1.35 15.22 -19.67
C ALA A 193 1.74 16.34 -18.68
N ASP A 194 2.86 17.02 -18.93
CA ASP A 194 3.40 18.07 -18.06
C ASP A 194 2.83 19.47 -18.34
N LEU A 195 1.99 19.61 -19.37
CA LEU A 195 1.40 20.90 -19.74
C LEU A 195 0.15 21.21 -18.91
N SER A 196 0.03 22.48 -18.50
CA SER A 196 -1.14 22.95 -17.75
C SER A 196 -2.42 22.87 -18.58
N VAL A 197 -3.56 22.75 -17.90
CA VAL A 197 -4.88 22.79 -18.56
C VAL A 197 -5.05 24.10 -19.31
N GLU A 198 -4.58 25.22 -18.75
CA GLU A 198 -4.60 26.53 -19.40
C GLU A 198 -3.83 26.54 -20.73
N GLU A 199 -2.69 25.85 -20.82
CA GLU A 199 -1.92 25.73 -22.06
C GLU A 199 -2.66 24.91 -23.11
N LYS A 200 -3.26 23.77 -22.72
CA LYS A 200 -4.05 22.95 -23.64
C LYS A 200 -5.29 23.68 -24.15
N LEU A 201 -5.91 24.51 -23.30
CA LEU A 201 -7.06 25.35 -23.68
C LEU A 201 -6.71 26.40 -24.74
N LYS A 202 -5.45 26.89 -24.78
CA LYS A 202 -5.01 27.89 -25.78
C LYS A 202 -4.98 27.34 -27.19
N TRP A 203 -4.84 26.02 -27.40
CA TRP A 203 -4.84 25.41 -28.73
C TRP A 203 -6.19 25.54 -29.48
N MET A 204 -7.25 25.89 -28.75
CA MET A 204 -8.56 26.22 -29.32
C MET A 204 -8.72 27.71 -29.67
N GLU A 205 -7.79 28.58 -29.29
CA GLU A 205 -7.84 30.00 -29.66
C GLU A 205 -7.70 30.16 -31.18
N GLY A 206 -8.48 31.07 -31.77
CA GLY A 206 -8.52 31.29 -33.22
C GLY A 206 -9.31 30.23 -34.02
N ARG A 207 -9.79 29.15 -33.38
CA ARG A 207 -10.65 28.13 -34.02
C ARG A 207 -12.13 28.49 -33.93
N THR A 208 -12.93 27.90 -34.83
CA THR A 208 -14.37 28.10 -34.94
C THR A 208 -15.12 26.78 -35.12
N THR A 209 -16.33 26.71 -34.56
CA THR A 209 -17.25 25.56 -34.70
C THR A 209 -18.62 26.03 -35.15
N THR A 210 -19.44 25.10 -35.66
CA THR A 210 -20.81 25.41 -36.11
C THR A 210 -21.70 25.80 -34.93
N ARG A 211 -21.61 25.08 -33.81
CA ARG A 211 -22.33 25.41 -32.58
C ARG A 211 -21.35 25.96 -31.55
N PRO A 212 -21.72 26.99 -30.77
CA PRO A 212 -20.81 27.63 -29.82
C PRO A 212 -20.34 26.68 -28.70
N GLU A 213 -21.15 25.70 -28.30
CA GLU A 213 -20.83 24.70 -27.28
C GLU A 213 -19.73 23.73 -27.74
N ASP A 214 -19.66 23.43 -29.05
CA ASP A 214 -18.69 22.49 -29.63
C ASP A 214 -17.23 22.95 -29.39
N MET A 215 -16.99 24.25 -29.17
CA MET A 215 -15.67 24.75 -28.77
C MET A 215 -15.19 24.13 -27.45
N SER A 216 -16.10 23.71 -26.57
CA SER A 216 -15.77 23.00 -25.32
C SER A 216 -15.80 21.49 -25.51
N TYR A 217 -16.74 20.96 -26.29
CA TYR A 217 -16.83 19.52 -26.52
C TYR A 217 -15.65 18.95 -27.30
N ALA A 218 -15.07 19.73 -28.22
CA ALA A 218 -13.86 19.35 -28.92
C ALA A 218 -12.63 19.14 -28.01
N LEU A 219 -12.71 19.61 -26.75
CA LEU A 219 -11.65 19.46 -25.75
C LEU A 219 -11.85 18.26 -24.81
N PHE A 220 -12.98 17.55 -24.88
CA PHE A 220 -13.29 16.45 -23.95
C PHE A 220 -12.22 15.36 -23.97
N GLY A 221 -11.91 14.80 -25.14
CA GLY A 221 -10.87 13.78 -25.25
C GLY A 221 -9.45 14.32 -25.04
N ILE A 222 -9.16 15.56 -25.46
CA ILE A 222 -7.86 16.22 -25.21
C ILE A 222 -7.61 16.33 -23.70
N LEU A 223 -8.61 16.75 -22.93
CA LEU A 223 -8.47 16.95 -21.48
C LEU A 223 -8.79 15.68 -20.67
N ASP A 224 -9.07 14.57 -21.34
CA ASP A 224 -9.51 13.29 -20.76
C ASP A 224 -10.70 13.47 -19.80
N VAL A 225 -11.78 14.05 -20.32
CA VAL A 225 -13.01 14.34 -19.60
C VAL A 225 -14.19 13.74 -20.35
N LYS A 226 -14.95 12.87 -19.66
CA LYS A 226 -16.21 12.32 -20.18
C LYS A 226 -17.41 13.03 -19.58
N LEU A 227 -18.18 13.73 -20.41
CA LEU A 227 -19.34 14.52 -19.98
C LEU A 227 -20.52 14.37 -20.94
N PRO A 228 -21.77 14.47 -20.44
CA PRO A 228 -22.94 14.53 -21.31
C PRO A 228 -22.90 15.79 -22.17
N VAL A 229 -23.25 15.62 -23.44
CA VAL A 229 -23.37 16.69 -24.44
C VAL A 229 -24.76 17.32 -24.33
N ILE A 230 -24.83 18.64 -24.10
CA ILE A 230 -26.07 19.38 -23.84
C ILE A 230 -26.20 20.55 -24.83
N TYR A 231 -26.73 20.28 -26.02
CA TYR A 231 -26.91 21.32 -27.03
C TYR A 231 -27.96 22.36 -26.60
N GLY A 232 -27.57 23.64 -26.62
CA GLY A 232 -28.39 24.77 -26.17
C GLY A 232 -27.86 25.47 -24.90
N GLU A 233 -26.85 24.92 -24.24
CA GLU A 233 -26.27 25.49 -23.02
C GLU A 233 -25.32 26.69 -23.25
N LYS A 234 -25.02 27.00 -24.51
CA LYS A 234 -24.07 28.02 -24.97
C LYS A 234 -22.62 27.72 -24.56
N TYR A 235 -21.68 28.37 -25.24
CA TYR A 235 -20.24 28.21 -24.99
C TYR A 235 -19.85 28.36 -23.51
N THR A 236 -20.41 29.36 -22.83
CA THR A 236 -20.09 29.63 -21.42
C THR A 236 -20.53 28.52 -20.48
N GLY A 237 -21.70 27.91 -20.73
CA GLY A 237 -22.21 26.79 -19.91
C GLY A 237 -21.35 25.54 -20.11
N ALA A 238 -21.09 25.18 -21.36
CA ALA A 238 -20.25 24.04 -21.72
C ALA A 238 -18.83 24.16 -21.13
N ARG A 239 -18.23 25.36 -21.24
CA ARG A 239 -16.90 25.66 -20.70
C ARG A 239 -16.84 25.56 -19.18
N GLN A 240 -17.86 26.07 -18.47
CA GLN A 240 -17.92 25.97 -17.02
C GLN A 240 -18.03 24.52 -16.55
N ARG A 241 -18.85 23.68 -17.22
CA ARG A 241 -18.96 22.26 -16.89
C ARG A 241 -17.64 21.52 -17.11
N LEU A 242 -16.97 21.80 -18.23
CA LEU A 242 -15.66 21.23 -18.52
C LEU A 242 -14.65 21.57 -17.43
N ILE A 243 -14.52 22.86 -17.06
CA ILE A 243 -13.61 23.30 -16.00
C ILE A 243 -13.99 22.68 -14.64
N ALA A 244 -15.29 22.63 -14.32
CA ALA A 244 -15.78 22.02 -13.09
C ALA A 244 -15.45 20.52 -13.02
N ALA A 245 -15.60 19.79 -14.12
CA ALA A 245 -15.24 18.37 -14.20
C ALA A 245 -13.73 18.14 -14.02
N ILE A 246 -12.90 19.01 -14.60
CA ILE A 246 -11.43 18.96 -14.43
C ILE A 246 -11.05 19.22 -12.97
N HIS A 247 -11.64 20.25 -12.35
CA HIS A 247 -11.43 20.53 -10.93
C HIS A 247 -11.92 19.41 -10.03
N GLN A 248 -13.08 18.82 -10.34
CA GLN A 248 -13.63 17.69 -9.59
C GLN A 248 -12.71 16.47 -9.70
N ARG A 249 -12.22 16.13 -10.91
CA ARG A 249 -11.24 15.05 -11.13
C ARG A 249 -9.99 15.29 -10.29
N ASN A 250 -9.37 16.46 -10.42
CA ASN A 250 -8.13 16.79 -9.70
C ASN A 250 -8.34 16.79 -8.17
N ASN A 251 -9.47 17.31 -7.68
CA ASN A 251 -9.81 17.27 -6.25
C ASN A 251 -10.07 15.84 -5.77
N LEU A 252 -10.71 14.98 -6.57
CA LEU A 252 -10.93 13.58 -6.25
C LEU A 252 -9.60 12.85 -6.12
N THR A 253 -8.66 13.08 -7.04
CA THR A 253 -7.32 12.47 -7.02
C THR A 253 -6.52 12.92 -5.79
N VAL A 254 -6.58 14.20 -5.43
CA VAL A 254 -5.93 14.72 -4.21
C VAL A 254 -6.56 14.13 -2.94
N GLN A 255 -7.89 14.04 -2.87
CA GLN A 255 -8.60 13.43 -1.74
C GLN A 255 -8.29 11.94 -1.62
N GLN A 256 -8.29 11.19 -2.74
CA GLN A 256 -7.92 9.78 -2.78
C GLN A 256 -6.47 9.55 -2.33
N ALA A 257 -5.52 10.38 -2.78
CA ALA A 257 -4.13 10.28 -2.36
C ALA A 257 -3.93 10.60 -0.87
N GLU A 258 -4.63 11.61 -0.34
CA GLU A 258 -4.58 11.95 1.09
C GLU A 258 -5.22 10.86 1.96
N GLU A 259 -6.31 10.26 1.49
CA GLU A 259 -6.98 9.16 2.15
C GLU A 259 -6.15 7.89 2.12
N TYR A 260 -5.59 7.51 0.97
CA TYR A 260 -4.67 6.39 0.84
C TYR A 260 -3.48 6.55 1.81
N ARG A 261 -2.88 7.74 1.89
CA ARG A 261 -1.79 8.04 2.83
C ARG A 261 -2.21 7.83 4.28
N LYS A 262 -3.43 8.21 4.66
CA LYS A 262 -3.98 7.99 6.01
C LYS A 262 -4.15 6.49 6.31
N ILE A 263 -4.65 5.72 5.34
CA ILE A 263 -4.92 4.28 5.52
C ILE A 263 -3.60 3.46 5.52
N SER A 264 -2.66 3.79 4.63
CA SER A 264 -1.31 3.17 4.62
C SER A 264 -0.56 3.44 5.93
N ALA A 265 -0.63 4.67 6.46
CA ALA A 265 -0.05 4.99 7.76
C ALA A 265 -0.70 4.23 8.92
N TRP A 266 -2.01 3.97 8.85
CA TRP A 266 -2.72 3.16 9.85
C TRP A 266 -2.23 1.71 9.87
N LEU A 267 -1.96 1.11 8.71
CA LEU A 267 -1.42 -0.26 8.63
C LEU A 267 0.07 -0.36 8.99
N SER A 268 0.77 0.78 9.13
CA SER A 268 2.21 0.83 9.41
C SER A 268 3.05 0.05 8.38
N SER A 269 2.66 0.08 7.11
CA SER A 269 3.34 -0.66 6.04
C SER A 269 4.73 -0.10 5.74
N SER A 270 5.73 -0.96 5.63
CA SER A 270 7.01 -0.58 5.01
C SER A 270 6.82 -0.42 3.50
N ASP A 271 7.52 0.54 2.90
CA ASP A 271 7.46 0.75 1.45
C ASP A 271 8.42 -0.23 0.73
N PRO A 272 7.91 -1.19 -0.06
CA PRO A 272 8.75 -2.15 -0.77
C PRO A 272 9.50 -1.51 -1.94
N TRP A 273 9.02 -0.38 -2.48
CA TRP A 273 9.65 0.31 -3.62
C TRP A 273 11.01 0.87 -3.26
N THR A 274 11.25 1.23 -1.99
CA THR A 274 12.59 1.59 -1.50
C THR A 274 13.66 0.53 -1.79
N SER A 275 13.30 -0.76 -1.71
CA SER A 275 14.21 -1.87 -1.98
C SER A 275 14.37 -2.13 -3.48
N HIS A 276 13.30 -1.90 -4.23
CA HIS A 276 13.31 -1.94 -5.68
C HIS A 276 14.22 -0.86 -6.28
N ASP A 277 14.05 0.41 -5.89
CA ASP A 277 14.84 1.54 -6.37
C ASP A 277 16.33 1.33 -6.11
N ARG A 278 16.67 0.75 -4.95
CA ARG A 278 18.06 0.37 -4.64
C ARG A 278 18.59 -0.73 -5.57
N ALA A 279 17.79 -1.74 -5.85
CA ALA A 279 18.16 -2.77 -6.82
C ALA A 279 18.36 -2.15 -8.21
N ARG A 280 17.58 -1.13 -8.59
CA ARG A 280 17.77 -0.35 -9.82
C ARG A 280 19.07 0.46 -9.82
N GLN A 281 19.41 1.12 -8.71
CA GLN A 281 20.67 1.86 -8.58
C GLN A 281 21.90 0.94 -8.69
N GLN A 282 21.81 -0.29 -8.17
CA GLN A 282 22.89 -1.27 -8.26
C GLN A 282 22.93 -2.03 -9.59
N HIS A 283 21.88 -1.92 -10.41
CA HIS A 283 21.78 -2.62 -11.69
C HIS A 283 22.76 -2.02 -12.70
N GLU A 284 23.62 -2.86 -13.27
CA GLU A 284 24.47 -2.43 -14.38
C GLU A 284 23.66 -2.48 -15.69
N PRO A 285 23.58 -1.38 -16.47
CA PRO A 285 22.82 -1.36 -17.71
C PRO A 285 23.19 -2.50 -18.65
N GLN A 286 22.19 -3.04 -19.35
CA GLN A 286 22.30 -4.16 -20.30
C GLN A 286 22.58 -5.54 -19.66
N THR A 287 22.69 -5.65 -18.34
CA THR A 287 22.78 -6.95 -17.65
C THR A 287 21.39 -7.51 -17.29
N GLY A 288 21.25 -8.83 -17.16
CA GLY A 288 19.98 -9.48 -16.79
C GLY A 288 18.93 -9.58 -17.90
N VAL A 289 19.23 -9.08 -19.11
CA VAL A 289 18.31 -9.07 -20.27
C VAL A 289 17.95 -10.50 -20.71
N TRP A 290 18.85 -11.45 -20.51
CA TRP A 290 18.62 -12.86 -20.83
C TRP A 290 17.40 -13.45 -20.11
N LEU A 291 17.06 -12.93 -18.91
CA LEU A 291 15.87 -13.37 -18.17
C LEU A 291 14.61 -13.09 -18.98
N LEU A 292 14.48 -11.87 -19.50
CA LEU A 292 13.30 -11.41 -20.23
C LEU A 292 13.08 -12.17 -21.54
N GLN A 293 14.16 -12.73 -22.10
CA GLN A 293 14.15 -13.54 -23.32
C GLN A 293 13.96 -15.04 -23.04
N HIS A 294 14.04 -15.47 -21.78
CA HIS A 294 13.99 -16.87 -21.43
C HIS A 294 12.58 -17.43 -21.60
N SER A 295 12.46 -18.63 -22.16
CA SER A 295 11.17 -19.25 -22.49
C SER A 295 10.25 -19.41 -21.28
N GLN A 296 10.78 -19.83 -20.13
CA GLN A 296 10.03 -19.94 -18.87
C GLN A 296 9.54 -18.58 -18.36
N TYR A 297 10.32 -17.50 -18.51
CA TYR A 297 9.86 -16.16 -18.13
C TYR A 297 8.73 -15.68 -19.03
N LEU A 298 8.86 -15.87 -20.35
CA LEU A 298 7.78 -15.56 -21.30
C LEU A 298 6.51 -16.40 -21.05
N ALA A 299 6.68 -17.68 -20.70
CA ALA A 299 5.58 -18.55 -20.30
C ALA A 299 4.89 -18.08 -19.00
N TRP A 300 5.65 -17.51 -18.06
CA TRP A 300 5.12 -16.90 -16.85
C TRP A 300 4.51 -15.51 -17.09
N LYS A 301 5.06 -14.70 -18.00
CA LYS A 301 4.54 -13.36 -18.32
C LYS A 301 3.19 -13.44 -19.02
N SER A 302 3.10 -14.26 -20.06
CA SER A 302 1.91 -14.31 -20.93
C SER A 302 1.42 -15.73 -21.26
N GLY A 303 2.20 -16.77 -20.97
CA GLY A 303 1.84 -18.18 -21.23
C GLY A 303 1.03 -18.84 -20.11
N PRO A 304 1.06 -20.17 -19.96
CA PRO A 304 0.24 -20.90 -18.98
C PRO A 304 0.81 -20.93 -17.56
N SER A 305 2.07 -20.52 -17.37
CA SER A 305 2.74 -20.64 -16.08
C SER A 305 2.23 -19.61 -15.08
N ARG A 306 1.95 -20.06 -13.85
CA ARG A 306 1.42 -19.24 -12.75
C ARG A 306 2.43 -18.96 -11.66
N LEU A 307 3.44 -19.82 -11.51
CA LEU A 307 4.48 -19.69 -10.50
C LEU A 307 5.85 -19.92 -11.15
N LEU A 308 6.69 -18.88 -11.14
CA LEU A 308 8.07 -18.95 -11.61
C LEU A 308 9.02 -18.86 -10.42
N TRP A 309 9.90 -19.84 -10.28
CA TRP A 309 10.90 -19.88 -9.20
C TRP A 309 12.31 -19.67 -9.76
N VAL A 310 12.84 -18.47 -9.57
CA VAL A 310 14.21 -18.10 -10.00
C VAL A 310 15.17 -18.27 -8.83
N TYR A 311 16.04 -19.27 -8.88
CA TYR A 311 16.87 -19.60 -7.73
C TYR A 311 18.36 -19.73 -8.05
N GLY A 312 19.20 -19.44 -7.07
CA GLY A 312 20.64 -19.48 -7.24
C GLY A 312 21.39 -19.22 -5.95
N LYS A 313 22.70 -19.45 -5.98
CA LYS A 313 23.58 -19.28 -4.81
C LYS A 313 23.67 -17.82 -4.32
N ALA A 314 24.28 -17.62 -3.15
CA ALA A 314 24.50 -16.29 -2.59
C ALA A 314 25.29 -15.39 -3.58
N GLY A 315 24.88 -14.13 -3.73
CA GLY A 315 25.61 -13.16 -4.54
C GLY A 315 25.55 -13.35 -6.07
N CYS A 316 24.68 -14.18 -6.62
CA CYS A 316 24.56 -14.43 -8.06
C CYS A 316 23.64 -13.44 -8.82
N GLY A 317 23.07 -12.42 -8.16
CA GLY A 317 22.26 -11.38 -8.81
C GLY A 317 20.74 -11.55 -8.77
N LYS A 318 20.19 -12.44 -7.91
CA LYS A 318 18.73 -12.68 -7.78
C LYS A 318 17.88 -11.41 -7.65
N THR A 319 18.23 -10.54 -6.70
CA THR A 319 17.53 -9.27 -6.45
C THR A 319 17.52 -8.34 -7.66
N ILE A 320 18.64 -8.30 -8.40
CA ILE A 320 18.75 -7.50 -9.62
C ILE A 320 17.84 -8.08 -10.72
N LEU A 321 17.82 -9.41 -10.88
CA LEU A 321 16.94 -10.10 -11.82
C LEU A 321 15.46 -9.91 -11.49
N CYS A 322 15.08 -10.00 -10.20
CA CYS A 322 13.71 -9.70 -9.76
C CYS A 322 13.33 -8.25 -10.10
N SER A 323 14.24 -7.31 -9.85
CA SER A 323 14.04 -5.90 -10.19
C SER A 323 13.90 -5.69 -11.71
N THR A 324 14.70 -6.37 -12.54
CA THR A 324 14.54 -6.35 -14.01
C THR A 324 13.17 -6.87 -14.45
N ALA A 325 12.67 -7.94 -13.83
CA ALA A 325 11.32 -8.46 -14.10
C ALA A 325 10.22 -7.47 -13.68
N ILE A 326 10.37 -6.81 -12.52
CA ILE A 326 9.42 -5.82 -12.03
C ILE A 326 9.30 -4.64 -13.01
N GLU A 327 10.40 -4.13 -13.55
CA GLU A 327 10.40 -3.03 -14.53
C GLU A 327 9.73 -3.44 -15.85
N ASP A 328 10.05 -4.63 -16.37
CA ASP A 328 9.39 -5.17 -17.56
C ASP A 328 7.87 -5.34 -17.35
N MET A 329 7.47 -5.73 -16.13
CA MET A 329 6.06 -5.86 -15.77
C MET A 329 5.38 -4.53 -15.51
N LYS A 330 6.09 -3.50 -15.04
CA LYS A 330 5.53 -2.17 -14.83
C LYS A 330 5.03 -1.60 -16.16
N THR A 331 5.86 -1.62 -17.20
CA THR A 331 5.47 -1.22 -18.56
C THR A 331 4.34 -2.10 -19.12
N HIS A 332 4.30 -3.39 -18.77
CA HIS A 332 3.24 -4.30 -19.21
C HIS A 332 1.88 -3.97 -18.54
N CYS A 333 1.88 -3.66 -17.24
CA CYS A 333 0.68 -3.41 -16.44
C CYS A 333 0.14 -1.98 -16.61
N GLU A 334 0.94 -1.01 -17.07
CA GLU A 334 0.51 0.38 -17.29
C GLU A 334 -0.64 0.54 -18.32
N SER A 335 -0.83 -0.47 -19.18
CA SER A 335 -1.86 -0.47 -20.22
C SER A 335 -3.28 -0.85 -19.76
N ASP A 336 -3.44 -1.47 -18.57
CA ASP A 336 -4.74 -1.95 -18.07
C ASP A 336 -4.96 -1.59 -16.59
N VAL A 337 -5.99 -0.77 -16.34
CA VAL A 337 -6.37 -0.29 -15.00
C VAL A 337 -6.85 -1.43 -14.08
N LEU A 338 -7.30 -2.56 -14.65
CA LEU A 338 -7.74 -3.75 -13.91
C LEU A 338 -6.64 -4.81 -13.75
N THR A 339 -5.39 -4.47 -14.06
CA THR A 339 -4.23 -5.30 -13.75
C THR A 339 -3.50 -4.76 -12.51
N GLY A 340 -3.40 -5.58 -11.47
CA GLY A 340 -2.67 -5.28 -10.25
C GLY A 340 -1.22 -5.77 -10.32
N GLN A 341 -0.27 -4.97 -9.83
CA GLN A 341 1.11 -5.39 -9.60
C GLN A 341 1.48 -5.12 -8.15
N VAL A 342 2.05 -6.14 -7.49
CA VAL A 342 2.55 -6.03 -6.13
C VAL A 342 3.93 -6.64 -6.01
N ILE A 343 4.74 -6.03 -5.15
CA ILE A 343 6.12 -6.43 -4.91
C ILE A 343 6.38 -6.59 -3.42
N PHE A 344 7.25 -7.53 -3.05
CA PHE A 344 7.73 -7.66 -1.68
C PHE A 344 9.19 -8.12 -1.70
N TYR A 345 10.05 -7.40 -1.00
CA TYR A 345 11.46 -7.74 -0.84
C TYR A 345 11.65 -8.25 0.58
N PHE A 346 11.89 -9.55 0.73
CA PHE A 346 12.33 -10.08 2.01
C PHE A 346 13.73 -9.53 2.33
N SER A 347 13.98 -9.19 3.59
CA SER A 347 15.29 -8.72 4.00
C SER A 347 15.70 -9.26 5.34
N PHE A 348 16.87 -9.89 5.40
CA PHE A 348 17.44 -10.39 6.67
C PHE A 348 17.80 -9.28 7.67
N SER A 349 17.93 -8.05 7.19
CA SER A 349 18.38 -6.88 7.95
C SER A 349 17.24 -6.02 8.50
N ASP A 350 16.00 -6.32 8.09
CA ASP A 350 14.83 -5.50 8.39
C ASP A 350 13.67 -6.40 8.82
N THR A 351 13.36 -6.39 10.12
CA THR A 351 12.32 -7.28 10.68
C THR A 351 10.93 -6.99 10.11
N GLN A 352 10.65 -5.76 9.66
CA GLN A 352 9.40 -5.40 8.97
C GLN A 352 9.30 -5.99 7.56
N LYS A 353 10.33 -6.71 7.10
CA LYS A 353 10.39 -7.39 5.80
C LYS A 353 10.61 -8.89 5.97
N GLN A 354 10.25 -9.44 7.12
CA GLN A 354 10.49 -10.84 7.47
C GLN A 354 9.22 -11.58 7.91
N THR A 355 8.22 -10.88 8.45
CA THR A 355 7.07 -11.54 9.08
C THR A 355 5.92 -11.76 8.10
N TYR A 356 5.10 -12.79 8.38
CA TYR A 356 3.86 -13.06 7.66
C TYR A 356 2.89 -11.86 7.68
N LYS A 357 2.79 -11.17 8.82
CA LYS A 357 1.90 -10.01 8.96
C LYS A 357 2.35 -8.86 8.07
N ASP A 358 3.64 -8.54 8.07
CA ASP A 358 4.18 -7.43 7.26
C ASP A 358 4.08 -7.74 5.76
N PHE A 359 4.27 -9.01 5.39
CA PHE A 359 4.01 -9.50 4.04
C PHE A 359 2.57 -9.22 3.61
N LEU A 360 1.57 -9.63 4.40
CA LEU A 360 0.16 -9.35 4.11
C LEU A 360 -0.14 -7.86 4.03
N VAL A 361 0.33 -7.08 5.01
CA VAL A 361 0.12 -5.63 5.07
C VAL A 361 0.64 -4.96 3.79
N SER A 362 1.86 -5.31 3.36
CA SER A 362 2.48 -4.71 2.18
C SER A 362 1.69 -5.02 0.90
N LEU A 363 1.22 -6.26 0.71
CA LEU A 363 0.41 -6.62 -0.45
C LEU A 363 -0.94 -5.90 -0.46
N VAL A 364 -1.61 -5.86 0.70
CA VAL A 364 -2.91 -5.21 0.87
C VAL A 364 -2.82 -3.70 0.57
N VAL A 365 -1.79 -3.04 1.09
CA VAL A 365 -1.57 -1.61 0.86
C VAL A 365 -1.31 -1.32 -0.61
N GLN A 366 -0.44 -2.08 -1.27
CA GLN A 366 -0.14 -1.87 -2.69
C GLN A 366 -1.35 -2.10 -3.60
N LEU A 367 -2.14 -3.15 -3.37
CA LEU A 367 -3.40 -3.34 -4.09
C LEU A 367 -4.40 -2.22 -3.78
N GLY A 368 -4.30 -1.58 -2.63
CA GLY A 368 -5.12 -0.45 -2.22
C GLY A 368 -4.70 0.90 -2.80
N GLU A 369 -3.62 0.98 -3.59
CA GLU A 369 -3.13 2.26 -4.15
C GLU A 369 -4.08 2.85 -5.20
N ARG A 370 -4.77 1.98 -5.94
CA ARG A 370 -5.67 2.35 -7.03
C ARG A 370 -7.04 1.70 -6.84
N GLU A 371 -8.04 2.20 -7.55
CA GLU A 371 -9.32 1.50 -7.64
C GLU A 371 -9.15 0.22 -8.49
N PRO A 372 -9.89 -0.86 -8.20
CA PRO A 372 -10.94 -0.98 -7.16
C PRO A 372 -10.44 -1.27 -5.74
N GLY A 373 -9.14 -1.53 -5.55
CA GLY A 373 -8.60 -1.93 -4.24
C GLY A 373 -8.68 -0.85 -3.16
N LEU A 374 -8.54 0.43 -3.52
CA LEU A 374 -8.66 1.56 -2.59
C LEU A 374 -10.04 1.57 -1.89
N SER A 375 -11.12 1.30 -2.62
CA SER A 375 -12.47 1.21 -2.06
C SER A 375 -12.61 0.11 -1.02
N LEU A 376 -11.98 -1.05 -1.24
CA LEU A 376 -12.01 -2.18 -0.31
C LEU A 376 -11.19 -1.88 0.95
N LEU A 377 -10.02 -1.26 0.77
CA LEU A 377 -9.17 -0.80 1.87
C LEU A 377 -9.90 0.24 2.74
N ARG A 378 -10.63 1.17 2.11
CA ARG A 378 -11.47 2.16 2.80
C ARG A 378 -12.57 1.50 3.62
N GLN A 379 -13.26 0.52 3.06
CA GLN A 379 -14.29 -0.22 3.79
C GLN A 379 -13.70 -0.95 5.00
N ALA A 380 -12.54 -1.58 4.86
CA ALA A 380 -11.84 -2.22 5.97
C ALA A 380 -11.42 -1.22 7.06
N TYR A 381 -10.89 -0.05 6.66
CA TYR A 381 -10.50 1.02 7.58
C TYR A 381 -11.69 1.56 8.39
N GLN A 382 -12.87 1.67 7.77
CA GLN A 382 -14.08 2.13 8.43
C GLN A 382 -14.70 1.06 9.35
N ARG A 383 -14.67 -0.22 8.94
CA ARG A 383 -15.25 -1.34 9.71
C ARG A 383 -14.50 -1.65 11.00
N THR A 384 -13.18 -1.46 11.02
CA THR A 384 -12.31 -1.82 12.15
C THR A 384 -12.23 -0.75 13.24
N GLU A 385 -13.01 0.34 13.16
CA GLU A 385 -12.93 1.49 14.08
C GLU A 385 -11.49 2.03 14.29
N ARG A 386 -10.62 1.89 13.28
CA ARG A 386 -9.19 2.24 13.32
C ARG A 386 -8.31 1.34 14.22
N ARG A 387 -8.79 0.18 14.69
CA ARG A 387 -7.94 -0.86 15.30
C ARG A 387 -7.07 -1.50 14.23
N LEU A 388 -5.82 -1.85 14.55
CA LEU A 388 -4.94 -2.59 13.63
C LEU A 388 -5.52 -3.99 13.37
N PRO A 389 -5.72 -4.37 12.10
CA PRO A 389 -6.28 -5.68 11.77
C PRO A 389 -5.30 -6.81 12.11
N GLY A 390 -5.85 -7.94 12.52
CA GLY A 390 -5.09 -9.18 12.69
C GLY A 390 -4.72 -9.82 11.35
N SER A 391 -3.87 -10.85 11.37
CA SER A 391 -3.43 -11.55 10.15
C SER A 391 -4.62 -12.15 9.36
N ASP A 392 -5.63 -12.70 10.04
CA ASP A 392 -6.80 -13.30 9.39
C ASP A 392 -7.68 -12.25 8.69
N GLU A 393 -7.83 -11.06 9.27
CA GLU A 393 -8.53 -9.94 8.62
C GLU A 393 -7.75 -9.43 7.42
N LEU A 394 -6.45 -9.23 7.58
CA LEU A 394 -5.57 -8.81 6.48
C LEU A 394 -5.62 -9.80 5.32
N GLN A 395 -5.65 -11.09 5.60
CA GLN A 395 -5.78 -12.15 4.60
C GLN A 395 -7.11 -12.06 3.85
N LYS A 396 -8.23 -11.82 4.56
CA LYS A 396 -9.55 -11.61 3.93
C LYS A 396 -9.58 -10.37 3.05
N ILE A 397 -8.98 -9.27 3.52
CA ILE A 397 -8.86 -8.03 2.74
C ILE A 397 -8.02 -8.28 1.49
N LEU A 398 -6.87 -8.95 1.62
CA LEU A 398 -6.01 -9.30 0.51
C LEU A 398 -6.77 -10.08 -0.58
N TYR A 399 -7.48 -11.13 -0.21
CA TYR A 399 -8.24 -11.94 -1.17
C TYR A 399 -9.38 -11.18 -1.82
N SER A 400 -10.06 -10.33 -1.06
CA SER A 400 -11.10 -9.45 -1.61
C SER A 400 -10.51 -8.45 -2.60
N SER A 401 -9.37 -7.85 -2.26
CA SER A 401 -8.65 -6.91 -3.11
C SER A 401 -8.19 -7.58 -4.40
N ILE A 402 -7.63 -8.78 -4.33
CA ILE A 402 -7.20 -9.48 -5.54
C ILE A 402 -8.41 -9.86 -6.41
N ALA A 403 -9.50 -10.36 -5.82
CA ALA A 403 -10.70 -10.73 -6.58
C ALA A 403 -11.32 -9.55 -7.37
N ALA A 404 -10.98 -8.31 -7.01
CA ALA A 404 -11.44 -7.12 -7.71
C ALA A 404 -10.61 -6.80 -8.97
N TYR A 405 -9.42 -7.38 -9.15
CA TYR A 405 -8.59 -7.22 -10.35
C TYR A 405 -8.81 -8.36 -11.34
N ASN A 406 -8.69 -8.07 -12.63
CA ASN A 406 -8.75 -9.08 -13.69
C ASN A 406 -7.51 -9.98 -13.65
N LYS A 407 -6.35 -9.40 -13.37
CA LYS A 407 -5.06 -10.09 -13.31
C LYS A 407 -4.18 -9.46 -12.24
N VAL A 408 -3.45 -10.27 -11.48
CA VAL A 408 -2.52 -9.77 -10.44
C VAL A 408 -1.16 -10.42 -10.58
N TYR A 409 -0.10 -9.62 -10.62
CA TYR A 409 1.28 -10.08 -10.64
C TYR A 409 1.95 -9.79 -9.30
N VAL A 410 2.47 -10.84 -8.68
CA VAL A 410 3.16 -10.79 -7.37
C VAL A 410 4.64 -11.09 -7.58
N HIS A 411 5.52 -10.20 -7.15
CA HIS A 411 6.97 -10.42 -7.19
C HIS A 411 7.51 -10.51 -5.77
N LEU A 412 8.09 -11.66 -5.43
CA LEU A 412 8.67 -11.93 -4.11
C LEU A 412 10.17 -12.12 -4.25
N ASP A 413 10.95 -11.17 -3.78
CA ASP A 413 12.41 -11.26 -3.82
C ASP A 413 12.98 -11.83 -2.52
N ALA A 414 13.97 -12.71 -2.66
CA ALA A 414 14.82 -13.22 -1.58
C ALA A 414 14.04 -13.95 -0.46
N LEU A 415 13.07 -14.79 -0.82
CA LEU A 415 12.22 -15.53 0.14
C LEU A 415 13.03 -16.34 1.19
N ASP A 416 14.25 -16.75 0.86
CA ASP A 416 15.17 -17.42 1.79
C ASP A 416 15.73 -16.51 2.89
N GLU A 417 15.59 -15.19 2.79
CA GLU A 417 15.95 -14.23 3.85
C GLU A 417 14.88 -14.11 4.94
N CYS A 418 13.73 -14.78 4.77
CA CYS A 418 12.75 -14.95 5.83
C CYS A 418 13.29 -15.91 6.93
N PRO A 419 13.24 -15.55 8.22
CA PRO A 419 13.78 -16.37 9.31
C PRO A 419 13.10 -17.74 9.43
N GLU A 420 13.89 -18.81 9.60
CA GLU A 420 13.37 -20.17 9.81
C GLU A 420 12.76 -20.37 11.20
N GLY A 421 13.16 -19.55 12.18
CA GLY A 421 12.77 -19.67 13.59
C GLY A 421 11.28 -19.41 13.84
N ASP A 422 10.75 -20.03 14.90
CA ASP A 422 9.38 -19.84 15.42
C ASP A 422 8.24 -19.98 14.39
N GLY A 423 8.48 -20.74 13.31
CA GLY A 423 7.49 -20.96 12.24
C GLY A 423 7.24 -19.73 11.35
N VAL A 424 8.07 -18.68 11.45
CA VAL A 424 7.90 -17.42 10.70
C VAL A 424 7.93 -17.68 9.19
N ARG A 425 8.98 -18.32 8.68
CA ARG A 425 9.06 -18.69 7.26
C ARG A 425 7.96 -19.66 6.84
N GLN A 426 7.61 -20.64 7.69
CA GLN A 426 6.53 -21.56 7.37
C GLN A 426 5.20 -20.83 7.16
N ASN A 427 4.85 -19.86 8.01
CA ASN A 427 3.64 -19.06 7.83
C ASN A 427 3.63 -18.26 6.51
N VAL A 428 4.80 -17.76 6.09
CA VAL A 428 4.95 -17.10 4.78
C VAL A 428 4.77 -18.10 3.64
N LEU A 429 5.41 -19.27 3.72
CA LEU A 429 5.30 -20.34 2.72
C LEU A 429 3.85 -20.81 2.57
N ASP A 430 3.16 -21.10 3.67
CA ASP A 430 1.75 -21.46 3.71
C ASP A 430 0.87 -20.36 3.10
N SER A 431 1.25 -19.09 3.27
CA SER A 431 0.53 -17.99 2.66
C SER A 431 0.74 -17.90 1.16
N VAL A 432 1.94 -18.18 0.66
CA VAL A 432 2.22 -18.21 -0.79
C VAL A 432 1.44 -19.35 -1.44
N GLU A 433 1.38 -20.51 -0.79
CA GLU A 433 0.54 -21.64 -1.21
C GLU A 433 -0.93 -21.24 -1.30
N LYS A 434 -1.50 -20.71 -0.21
CA LYS A 434 -2.90 -20.25 -0.17
C LYS A 434 -3.17 -19.14 -1.18
N LEU A 435 -2.22 -18.24 -1.42
CA LEU A 435 -2.34 -17.23 -2.47
C LEU A 435 -2.52 -17.92 -3.83
N LEU A 436 -1.68 -18.90 -4.20
CA LEU A 436 -1.81 -19.60 -5.47
C LEU A 436 -3.17 -20.32 -5.62
N GLU A 437 -3.70 -20.90 -4.55
CA GLU A 437 -5.03 -21.52 -4.56
C GLU A 437 -6.15 -20.50 -4.82
N GLN A 438 -6.08 -19.33 -4.18
CA GLN A 438 -7.11 -18.29 -4.22
C GLN A 438 -6.93 -17.29 -5.38
N LEU A 439 -5.90 -17.46 -6.21
CA LEU A 439 -5.50 -16.55 -7.30
C LEU A 439 -5.72 -17.14 -8.71
N PRO A 440 -6.93 -17.52 -9.16
CA PRO A 440 -7.10 -18.17 -10.46
C PRO A 440 -6.51 -17.35 -11.63
N ASN A 441 -6.51 -16.02 -11.53
CA ASN A 441 -5.91 -15.09 -12.50
C ASN A 441 -4.60 -14.44 -12.02
N GLY A 442 -4.02 -14.89 -10.91
CA GLY A 442 -2.78 -14.34 -10.36
C GLY A 442 -1.54 -15.13 -10.78
N ARG A 443 -0.41 -14.43 -10.88
CA ARG A 443 0.90 -14.99 -11.20
C ARG A 443 1.94 -14.54 -10.19
N ILE A 444 2.78 -15.46 -9.74
CA ILE A 444 3.80 -15.19 -8.73
C ILE A 444 5.18 -15.48 -9.31
N LEU A 445 6.11 -14.54 -9.18
CA LEU A 445 7.53 -14.74 -9.41
C LEU A 445 8.22 -14.71 -8.05
N VAL A 446 8.97 -15.76 -7.74
CA VAL A 446 9.72 -15.88 -6.48
C VAL A 446 11.20 -16.01 -6.79
N THR A 447 12.03 -15.22 -6.10
CA THR A 447 13.48 -15.46 -6.06
C THR A 447 13.90 -16.02 -4.71
N SER A 448 14.81 -17.00 -4.72
CA SER A 448 15.38 -17.52 -3.46
C SER A 448 16.69 -18.29 -3.66
N ARG A 449 17.36 -18.66 -2.57
CA ARG A 449 18.27 -19.80 -2.55
C ARG A 449 17.51 -21.13 -2.62
N ASP A 450 18.22 -22.16 -3.05
CA ASP A 450 17.72 -23.53 -3.07
C ASP A 450 17.82 -24.17 -1.67
N VAL A 451 16.86 -23.81 -0.80
CA VAL A 451 16.74 -24.34 0.56
C VAL A 451 15.63 -25.40 0.64
N PRO A 452 15.74 -26.40 1.55
CA PRO A 452 14.89 -27.59 1.50
C PRO A 452 13.38 -27.33 1.58
N ASP A 453 12.95 -26.41 2.44
CA ASP A 453 11.53 -26.11 2.66
C ASP A 453 10.93 -25.25 1.54
N VAL A 454 11.65 -24.25 1.04
CA VAL A 454 11.26 -23.53 -0.18
C VAL A 454 11.19 -24.50 -1.36
N ARG A 455 12.16 -25.41 -1.52
CA ARG A 455 12.13 -26.42 -2.58
C ARG A 455 10.90 -27.32 -2.47
N SER A 456 10.55 -27.79 -1.27
CA SER A 456 9.36 -28.60 -1.05
C SER A 456 8.12 -27.86 -1.55
N LEU A 457 7.91 -26.61 -1.08
CA LEU A 457 6.78 -25.79 -1.50
C LEU A 457 6.73 -25.63 -3.03
N MET A 458 7.86 -25.33 -3.67
CA MET A 458 7.91 -25.11 -5.12
C MET A 458 7.59 -26.40 -5.90
N GLN A 459 7.96 -27.57 -5.39
CA GLN A 459 7.59 -28.85 -5.98
C GLN A 459 6.12 -29.17 -5.79
N ASP A 460 5.59 -28.95 -4.58
CA ASP A 460 4.21 -29.24 -4.21
C ASP A 460 3.22 -28.34 -4.97
N THR A 461 3.60 -27.08 -5.22
CA THR A 461 2.80 -26.10 -5.96
C THR A 461 3.00 -26.13 -7.48
N GLY A 462 3.90 -26.98 -7.99
CA GLY A 462 4.17 -27.10 -9.43
C GLY A 462 4.84 -25.86 -10.04
N ALA A 463 5.72 -25.19 -9.30
CA ALA A 463 6.51 -24.06 -9.79
C ALA A 463 7.36 -24.45 -11.01
N ASP A 464 7.53 -23.52 -11.97
CA ASP A 464 8.52 -23.67 -13.02
C ASP A 464 9.91 -23.26 -12.48
N PRO A 465 10.86 -24.21 -12.33
CA PRO A 465 12.17 -23.92 -11.74
C PRO A 465 13.10 -23.29 -12.79
N MET A 466 13.74 -22.18 -12.44
CA MET A 466 14.73 -21.49 -13.25
C MET A 466 16.04 -21.30 -12.44
N PRO A 467 16.99 -22.23 -12.54
CA PRO A 467 18.27 -22.11 -11.86
C PRO A 467 19.18 -21.07 -12.53
N ILE A 468 19.74 -20.15 -11.73
CA ILE A 468 20.82 -19.25 -12.13
C ILE A 468 22.13 -20.04 -12.06
N ILE A 469 22.63 -20.42 -13.23
CA ILE A 469 23.88 -21.15 -13.41
C ILE A 469 24.98 -20.20 -13.89
N ALA A 470 26.23 -20.46 -13.51
CA ALA A 470 27.38 -19.58 -13.78
C ALA A 470 27.46 -19.14 -15.26
N ARG A 471 27.41 -20.10 -16.19
CA ARG A 471 27.46 -19.85 -17.64
C ARG A 471 26.41 -18.85 -18.17
N THR A 472 25.28 -18.71 -17.50
CA THR A 472 24.21 -17.79 -17.92
C THR A 472 24.55 -16.35 -17.55
N VAL A 473 25.25 -16.13 -16.43
CA VAL A 473 25.58 -14.80 -15.91
C VAL A 473 27.03 -14.38 -16.20
N ASP A 474 27.86 -15.25 -16.77
CA ASP A 474 29.27 -14.93 -17.08
C ASP A 474 29.41 -13.71 -18.00
N ALA A 475 28.52 -13.56 -19.00
CA ALA A 475 28.49 -12.38 -19.85
C ALA A 475 28.14 -11.09 -19.09
N ASP A 476 27.17 -11.18 -18.16
CA ASP A 476 26.77 -10.07 -17.29
C ASP A 476 27.89 -9.71 -16.30
N ILE A 477 28.60 -10.71 -15.74
CA ILE A 477 29.76 -10.52 -14.86
C ILE A 477 30.90 -9.84 -15.61
N HIS A 478 31.19 -10.29 -16.82
CA HIS A 478 32.24 -9.68 -17.65
C HIS A 478 31.91 -8.21 -17.95
N LYS A 479 30.66 -7.91 -18.32
CA LYS A 479 30.17 -6.55 -18.52
C LYS A 479 30.33 -5.72 -17.25
N TYR A 480 29.89 -6.25 -16.12
CA TYR A 480 30.02 -5.62 -14.80
C TYR A 480 31.47 -5.25 -14.46
N ILE A 481 32.41 -6.18 -14.65
CA ILE A 481 33.85 -5.93 -14.43
C ILE A 481 34.35 -4.80 -15.32
N SER A 482 34.06 -4.88 -16.63
CA SER A 482 34.55 -3.91 -17.61
C SER A 482 34.06 -2.49 -17.29
N THR A 483 32.78 -2.32 -16.94
CA THR A 483 32.24 -1.01 -16.59
C THR A 483 32.84 -0.49 -15.28
N HIS A 484 32.97 -1.33 -14.25
CA HIS A 484 33.55 -0.89 -12.98
C HIS A 484 35.04 -0.53 -13.11
N MET A 485 35.77 -1.15 -14.05
CA MET A 485 37.15 -0.80 -14.36
C MET A 485 37.26 0.50 -15.16
N SER A 486 36.30 0.79 -16.05
CA SER A 486 36.29 2.05 -16.80
C SER A 486 35.86 3.25 -15.95
N ARG A 487 34.92 3.07 -15.01
CA ARG A 487 34.45 4.13 -14.11
C ARG A 487 35.49 4.51 -13.04
N ASP A 488 36.39 3.61 -12.67
CA ASP A 488 37.38 3.87 -11.62
C ASP A 488 38.61 4.65 -12.13
N ARG A 489 38.96 5.74 -11.44
CA ARG A 489 40.08 6.63 -11.83
C ARG A 489 41.44 5.92 -11.86
N LYS A 490 41.70 4.93 -11.01
CA LYS A 490 43.00 4.23 -10.99
C LYS A 490 43.03 3.09 -12.01
N LEU A 491 41.95 2.30 -12.06
CA LEU A 491 41.88 1.11 -12.92
C LEU A 491 41.71 1.48 -14.40
N SER A 492 41.07 2.61 -14.70
CA SER A 492 40.92 3.12 -16.08
C SER A 492 42.24 3.50 -16.75
N HIS A 493 43.27 3.85 -15.98
CA HIS A 493 44.62 4.19 -16.49
C HIS A 493 45.55 2.99 -16.68
N LEU A 494 45.10 1.77 -16.39
CA LEU A 494 45.86 0.55 -16.66
C LEU A 494 46.02 0.30 -18.17
N ASP A 495 47.12 -0.34 -18.57
CA ASP A 495 47.33 -0.73 -19.97
C ASP A 495 46.37 -1.86 -20.39
N ALA A 496 46.16 -2.01 -21.71
CA ALA A 496 45.22 -2.99 -22.24
C ALA A 496 45.52 -4.42 -21.79
N THR A 497 46.81 -4.76 -21.64
CA THR A 497 47.27 -6.08 -21.18
C THR A 497 46.88 -6.35 -19.72
N ALA A 498 47.07 -5.37 -18.82
CA ALA A 498 46.65 -5.53 -17.43
C ALA A 498 45.13 -5.58 -17.29
N LYS A 499 44.40 -4.80 -18.09
CA LYS A 499 42.93 -4.82 -18.08
C LYS A 499 42.37 -6.17 -18.48
N ALA A 500 42.83 -6.70 -19.61
CA ALA A 500 42.44 -8.02 -20.09
C ALA A 500 42.77 -9.12 -19.06
N LEU A 501 43.94 -9.05 -18.42
CA LEU A 501 44.32 -10.02 -17.39
C LEU A 501 43.39 -9.99 -16.17
N ILE A 502 42.98 -8.81 -15.71
CA ILE A 502 42.01 -8.66 -14.60
C ILE A 502 40.65 -9.21 -15.03
N GLU A 503 40.15 -8.80 -16.20
CA GLU A 503 38.85 -9.21 -16.72
C GLU A 503 38.76 -10.73 -16.88
N GLU A 504 39.76 -11.35 -17.50
CA GLU A 504 39.84 -12.81 -17.70
C GLU A 504 39.92 -13.54 -16.36
N THR A 505 40.86 -13.16 -15.48
CA THR A 505 41.06 -13.85 -14.19
C THR A 505 39.83 -13.75 -13.29
N LEU A 506 39.22 -12.57 -13.19
CA LEU A 506 38.04 -12.37 -12.34
C LEU A 506 36.81 -13.04 -12.94
N SER A 507 36.62 -13.02 -14.25
CA SER A 507 35.48 -13.70 -14.90
C SER A 507 35.58 -15.22 -14.72
N GLU A 508 36.75 -15.81 -14.96
CA GLU A 508 36.96 -17.26 -14.81
C GLU A 508 36.76 -17.76 -13.37
N ARG A 509 37.16 -16.96 -12.38
CA ARG A 509 37.08 -17.34 -10.95
C ARG A 509 35.78 -16.91 -10.27
N ALA A 510 34.96 -16.09 -10.92
CA ALA A 510 33.70 -15.61 -10.34
C ALA A 510 32.74 -16.75 -10.04
N ASP A 511 32.77 -17.82 -10.85
CA ASP A 511 31.84 -18.96 -10.77
C ASP A 511 30.38 -18.48 -10.68
N GLY A 512 29.98 -17.41 -11.39
CA GLY A 512 28.63 -16.85 -11.28
C GLY A 512 28.32 -16.04 -10.01
N MET A 513 29.31 -15.60 -9.23
CA MET A 513 29.13 -14.76 -8.04
C MET A 513 29.58 -13.30 -8.27
N PHE A 514 28.64 -12.40 -8.54
CA PHE A 514 28.90 -10.95 -8.59
C PHE A 514 29.47 -10.42 -7.27
N ARG A 515 29.00 -10.95 -6.13
CA ARG A 515 29.48 -10.50 -4.81
C ARG A 515 30.98 -10.74 -4.62
N TRP A 516 31.48 -11.90 -5.06
CA TRP A 516 32.90 -12.22 -4.97
C TRP A 516 33.70 -11.24 -5.85
N VAL A 517 33.26 -11.03 -7.10
CA VAL A 517 33.87 -10.09 -8.05
C VAL A 517 33.92 -8.68 -7.49
N TYR A 518 32.81 -8.18 -6.93
CA TYR A 518 32.74 -6.89 -6.27
C TYR A 518 33.81 -6.76 -5.18
N CYS A 519 33.90 -7.74 -4.28
CA CYS A 519 34.90 -7.74 -3.20
C CYS A 519 36.34 -7.68 -3.74
N GLN A 520 36.64 -8.43 -4.81
CA GLN A 520 37.99 -8.41 -5.41
C GLN A 520 38.29 -7.08 -6.10
N LEU A 521 37.32 -6.50 -6.80
CA LEU A 521 37.48 -5.17 -7.41
C LEU A 521 37.74 -4.09 -6.36
N GLN A 522 37.03 -4.12 -5.21
CA GLN A 522 37.29 -3.18 -4.11
C GLN A 522 38.71 -3.31 -3.55
N GLN A 523 39.21 -4.53 -3.36
CA GLN A 523 40.60 -4.75 -2.93
C GLN A 523 41.61 -4.20 -3.95
N LEU A 524 41.36 -4.39 -5.25
CA LEU A 524 42.21 -3.85 -6.30
C LEU A 524 42.21 -2.31 -6.31
N LYS A 525 41.07 -1.66 -6.10
CA LYS A 525 40.96 -0.19 -5.99
C LYS A 525 41.73 0.38 -4.79
N GLN A 526 41.73 -0.36 -3.69
CA GLN A 526 42.43 -0.01 -2.46
C GLN A 526 43.94 -0.30 -2.52
N SER A 527 44.42 -1.07 -3.51
CA SER A 527 45.84 -1.36 -3.69
C SER A 527 46.66 -0.07 -3.86
N LYS A 528 47.81 -0.02 -3.16
CA LYS A 528 48.76 1.10 -3.20
C LYS A 528 49.66 1.07 -4.45
N CYS A 529 49.69 -0.02 -5.21
CA CYS A 529 50.63 -0.22 -6.31
C CYS A 529 49.96 -0.87 -7.53
N THR A 530 49.96 -0.17 -8.67
CA THR A 530 49.45 -0.64 -9.97
C THR A 530 50.53 -1.23 -10.88
N ARG A 531 51.73 -1.52 -10.35
CA ARG A 531 52.81 -2.11 -11.14
C ARG A 531 52.40 -3.52 -11.63
N PRO A 532 52.73 -3.90 -12.88
CA PRO A 532 52.34 -5.21 -13.44
C PRO A 532 52.74 -6.42 -12.59
N SER A 533 53.90 -6.38 -11.92
CA SER A 533 54.35 -7.45 -11.02
C SER A 533 53.51 -7.55 -9.74
N SER A 534 53.18 -6.41 -9.12
CA SER A 534 52.32 -6.33 -7.94
C SER A 534 50.88 -6.73 -8.28
N LEU A 535 50.39 -6.33 -9.46
CA LEU A 535 49.06 -6.69 -9.94
C LEU A 535 48.96 -8.20 -10.19
N ARG A 536 49.96 -8.81 -10.88
CA ARG A 536 50.01 -10.27 -11.06
C ARG A 536 50.03 -10.99 -9.73
N ALA A 537 50.85 -10.54 -8.78
CA ALA A 537 50.90 -11.13 -7.44
C ALA A 537 49.55 -11.05 -6.72
N ALA A 538 48.85 -9.91 -6.81
CA ALA A 538 47.51 -9.74 -6.23
C ALA A 538 46.46 -10.67 -6.89
N LEU A 539 46.49 -10.81 -8.22
CA LEU A 539 45.61 -11.71 -8.97
C LEU A 539 45.89 -13.19 -8.69
N PHE A 540 47.17 -13.58 -8.51
CA PHE A 540 47.53 -14.94 -8.09
C PHE A 540 47.08 -15.26 -6.66
N ALA A 541 47.13 -14.26 -5.78
CA ALA A 541 46.78 -14.40 -4.38
C ALA A 541 45.26 -14.28 -4.10
N LEU A 542 44.39 -14.18 -5.11
CA LEU A 542 42.94 -14.04 -4.91
C LEU A 542 42.37 -15.17 -4.01
N PRO A 543 41.40 -14.86 -3.13
CA PRO A 543 40.73 -15.84 -2.30
C PRO A 543 39.96 -16.85 -3.15
N LYS A 544 39.88 -18.09 -2.66
CA LYS A 544 39.23 -19.22 -3.36
C LYS A 544 37.72 -19.06 -3.42
N ASP A 545 37.12 -18.53 -2.36
CA ASP A 545 35.68 -18.40 -2.19
C ASP A 545 35.33 -17.14 -1.36
N LEU A 546 34.03 -16.97 -1.07
CA LEU A 546 33.54 -15.88 -0.25
C LEU A 546 33.99 -15.97 1.22
N ASP A 547 34.12 -17.17 1.77
CA ASP A 547 34.54 -17.37 3.17
C ASP A 547 35.98 -16.91 3.39
N GLU A 548 36.91 -17.31 2.50
CA GLU A 548 38.30 -16.82 2.54
C GLU A 548 38.36 -15.30 2.29
N THR A 549 37.43 -14.76 1.48
CA THR A 549 37.32 -13.30 1.28
C THR A 549 36.96 -12.59 2.58
N TYR A 550 35.92 -13.05 3.29
CA TYR A 550 35.51 -12.46 4.57
C TYR A 550 36.57 -12.64 5.65
N GLN A 551 37.20 -13.80 5.72
CA GLN A 551 38.30 -14.06 6.66
C GLN A 551 39.42 -13.02 6.50
N ARG A 552 39.91 -12.82 5.28
CA ARG A 552 40.99 -11.86 4.99
C ARG A 552 40.58 -10.43 5.30
N MET A 553 39.34 -10.06 5.01
CA MET A 553 38.82 -8.73 5.35
C MET A 553 38.81 -8.50 6.86
N LEU A 554 38.35 -9.47 7.67
CA LEU A 554 38.37 -9.38 9.13
C LEU A 554 39.80 -9.41 9.71
N ASP A 555 40.68 -10.24 9.16
CA ASP A 555 42.08 -10.35 9.59
C ASP A 555 42.87 -9.05 9.33
N ASN A 556 42.51 -8.31 8.28
CA ASN A 556 43.11 -7.02 7.92
C ASN A 556 42.67 -5.85 8.81
N ILE A 557 41.65 -6.02 9.67
CA ILE A 557 41.25 -4.99 10.64
C ILE A 557 42.38 -4.82 11.68
N ASN A 558 42.86 -3.59 11.83
CA ASN A 558 43.93 -3.27 12.77
C ASN A 558 43.56 -3.71 14.18
N ARG A 559 44.54 -4.21 14.95
CA ARG A 559 44.30 -4.68 16.32
C ARG A 559 43.66 -3.64 17.24
N ALA A 560 43.97 -2.35 17.05
CA ALA A 560 43.39 -1.25 17.82
C ALA A 560 41.87 -1.09 17.56
N ASP A 561 41.44 -1.35 16.32
CA ASP A 561 40.06 -1.11 15.88
C ASP A 561 39.14 -2.33 16.07
N ARG A 562 39.70 -3.49 16.44
CA ARG A 562 38.95 -4.76 16.53
C ARG A 562 37.75 -4.70 17.49
N SER A 563 37.91 -4.04 18.63
CA SER A 563 36.82 -3.92 19.61
C SER A 563 35.66 -3.11 19.04
N ASN A 564 35.96 -1.95 18.42
CA ASN A 564 34.96 -1.11 17.78
C ASN A 564 34.29 -1.85 16.59
N ALA A 565 35.10 -2.49 15.73
CA ALA A 565 34.60 -3.31 14.63
C ALA A 565 33.63 -4.41 15.10
N LEU A 566 33.92 -5.09 16.20
CA LEU A 566 33.02 -6.10 16.77
C LEU A 566 31.71 -5.47 17.24
N THR A 567 31.75 -4.35 17.97
CA THR A 567 30.54 -3.62 18.38
C THR A 567 29.67 -3.26 17.18
N LEU A 568 30.26 -2.70 16.14
CA LEU A 568 29.55 -2.31 14.93
C LEU A 568 28.93 -3.52 14.21
N LEU A 569 29.67 -4.63 14.07
CA LEU A 569 29.15 -5.86 13.45
C LEU A 569 27.98 -6.45 14.23
N ARG A 570 27.97 -6.37 15.57
CA ARG A 570 26.83 -6.79 16.40
C ARG A 570 25.57 -5.99 16.07
N TRP A 571 25.69 -4.67 16.07
CA TRP A 571 24.57 -3.78 15.76
C TRP A 571 24.07 -3.96 14.33
N LEU A 572 24.95 -4.09 13.35
CA LEU A 572 24.58 -4.31 11.95
C LEU A 572 23.95 -5.68 11.69
N ALA A 573 24.29 -6.70 12.48
CA ALA A 573 23.77 -8.06 12.31
C ALA A 573 22.43 -8.30 13.04
N TYR A 574 22.20 -7.63 14.18
CA TYR A 574 21.09 -7.97 15.08
C TYR A 574 20.13 -6.82 15.43
N ALA A 575 20.40 -5.58 15.00
CA ALA A 575 19.43 -4.50 15.17
C ALA A 575 18.08 -4.86 14.52
N GLN A 576 16.97 -4.48 15.18
CA GLN A 576 15.61 -4.76 14.71
C GLN A 576 15.30 -4.03 13.39
N SER A 577 15.90 -2.86 13.20
CA SER A 577 15.82 -2.06 11.99
C SER A 577 17.19 -1.47 11.65
N PRO A 578 17.48 -1.21 10.37
CA PRO A 578 18.71 -0.54 9.95
C PRO A 578 18.93 0.78 10.71
N LEU A 579 20.14 0.95 11.26
CA LEU A 579 20.53 2.15 12.00
C LEU A 579 20.95 3.25 11.03
N SER A 580 20.67 4.52 11.38
CA SER A 580 21.29 5.65 10.70
C SER A 580 22.79 5.72 11.01
N LEU A 581 23.54 6.50 10.23
CA LEU A 581 24.96 6.75 10.52
C LEU A 581 25.17 7.34 11.93
N LEU A 582 24.29 8.26 12.35
CA LEU A 582 24.35 8.88 13.67
C LEU A 582 24.01 7.87 14.77
N GLU A 583 22.97 7.05 14.57
CA GLU A 583 22.62 5.99 15.52
C GLU A 583 23.75 4.97 15.69
N LEU A 584 24.42 4.59 14.59
CA LEU A 584 25.54 3.65 14.62
C LEU A 584 26.79 4.23 15.29
N ALA A 585 27.07 5.53 15.11
CA ALA A 585 28.17 6.22 15.81
C ALA A 585 27.90 6.38 17.32
N GLU A 586 26.65 6.60 17.72
CA GLU A 586 26.26 6.53 19.14
C GLU A 586 26.39 5.10 19.69
N ALA A 587 26.11 4.10 18.87
CA ALA A 587 26.21 2.70 19.27
C ALA A 587 27.65 2.25 19.55
N SER A 588 28.65 2.83 18.85
CA SER A 588 30.07 2.49 19.05
C SER A 588 30.68 3.01 20.36
N ILE A 589 30.10 4.05 20.97
CA ILE A 589 30.61 4.61 22.24
C ILE A 589 30.04 3.94 23.49
N ILE A 590 29.19 2.93 23.31
CA ILE A 590 28.52 2.24 24.40
C ILE A 590 29.29 0.97 24.73
N ASP A 591 29.84 0.93 25.94
CA ASP A 591 30.37 -0.29 26.53
C ASP A 591 29.38 -0.82 27.59
N PRO A 592 28.61 -1.88 27.29
CA PRO A 592 27.74 -2.51 28.27
C PRO A 592 28.50 -3.44 29.24
N THR A 593 29.78 -3.71 28.97
CA THR A 593 30.66 -4.62 29.70
C THR A 593 31.57 -3.89 30.69
N ASP A 594 30.98 -3.26 31.71
CA ASP A 594 31.73 -2.98 32.93
C ASP A 594 30.83 -3.10 34.18
N ASN A 595 31.32 -3.94 35.10
CA ASN A 595 30.86 -4.27 36.45
C ASN A 595 29.33 -4.29 36.73
N LEU A 596 28.82 -5.42 37.24
CA LEU A 596 27.42 -5.62 37.67
C LEU A 596 26.90 -4.60 38.70
N ALA A 597 27.79 -3.76 39.26
CA ALA A 597 27.49 -2.71 40.23
C ALA A 597 27.47 -1.27 39.64
N ALA A 598 27.76 -1.07 38.35
CA ALA A 598 27.79 0.25 37.69
C ALA A 598 26.98 0.25 36.39
N ASP A 599 26.33 1.38 36.08
CA ASP A 599 25.32 1.57 35.04
C ASP A 599 25.80 1.45 33.58
N GLY A 600 26.94 0.78 33.32
CA GLY A 600 27.64 0.76 32.03
C GLY A 600 28.33 2.09 31.72
N LEU A 601 29.08 2.17 30.62
CA LEU A 601 29.80 3.37 30.20
C LEU A 601 29.30 3.85 28.83
N VAL A 602 29.10 5.16 28.71
CA VAL A 602 28.92 5.86 27.43
C VAL A 602 30.01 6.90 27.33
N ASP A 603 31.01 6.64 26.48
CA ASP A 603 32.15 7.56 26.31
C ASP A 603 31.84 8.59 25.22
N THR A 604 31.20 9.70 25.61
CA THR A 604 30.82 10.76 24.66
C THR A 604 32.02 11.45 24.00
N ASP A 605 33.20 11.35 24.60
CA ASP A 605 34.42 11.98 24.09
C ASP A 605 35.11 11.12 23.01
N ASP A 606 34.81 9.81 22.96
CA ASP A 606 35.35 8.84 21.97
C ASP A 606 34.43 8.61 20.76
N ARG A 607 33.46 9.50 20.51
CA ARG A 607 32.48 9.34 19.40
C ARG A 607 33.10 9.32 18.01
N GLY A 608 34.25 9.98 17.83
CA GLY A 608 34.95 10.03 16.56
C GLY A 608 34.12 10.61 15.40
N ASN A 609 34.61 10.42 14.17
CA ASN A 609 33.84 10.73 12.95
C ASN A 609 33.18 9.44 12.43
N TRP A 610 31.91 9.50 12.03
CA TRP A 610 31.19 8.35 11.45
C TRP A 610 31.88 7.78 10.20
N ALA A 611 32.67 8.59 9.48
CA ALA A 611 33.44 8.13 8.33
C ALA A 611 34.50 7.07 8.73
N ASP A 612 35.04 7.16 9.94
CA ASP A 612 36.01 6.20 10.46
C ASP A 612 35.34 4.84 10.70
N THR A 613 34.09 4.83 11.19
CA THR A 613 33.23 3.65 11.36
C THR A 613 33.03 2.88 10.05
N LEU A 614 32.79 3.58 8.94
CA LEU A 614 32.66 2.98 7.61
C LEU A 614 33.99 2.48 7.05
N ASN A 615 35.08 3.20 7.30
CA ASN A 615 36.41 2.79 6.86
C ASN A 615 36.88 1.50 7.55
N ILE A 616 36.56 1.32 8.84
CA ILE A 616 36.88 0.11 9.61
C ILE A 616 36.18 -1.12 9.00
N LEU A 617 34.93 -0.98 8.57
CA LEU A 617 34.11 -2.07 8.00
C LEU A 617 34.00 -2.02 6.47
N ALA A 618 34.94 -1.37 5.79
CA ALA A 618 34.89 -1.16 4.34
C ALA A 618 34.74 -2.51 3.59
N GLY A 619 33.65 -2.65 2.83
CA GLY A 619 33.29 -3.86 2.09
C GLY A 619 32.32 -4.80 2.81
N PHE A 620 32.11 -4.66 4.13
CA PHE A 620 31.07 -5.38 4.88
C PHE A 620 29.74 -4.64 4.95
N VAL A 621 29.75 -3.34 4.68
CA VAL A 621 28.57 -2.47 4.83
C VAL A 621 28.12 -1.87 3.51
N THR A 622 26.81 -1.61 3.42
CA THR A 622 26.18 -0.79 2.38
C THR A 622 25.45 0.37 3.05
N ILE A 623 25.37 1.49 2.35
CA ILE A 623 24.76 2.73 2.82
C ILE A 623 23.52 3.00 1.94
N ASP A 624 22.36 3.15 2.56
CA ASP A 624 21.11 3.50 1.90
C ASP A 624 20.79 4.98 2.18
N GLY A 625 20.72 5.82 1.14
CA GLY A 625 20.48 7.27 1.28
C GLY A 625 21.34 8.04 0.26
N GLY A 626 20.70 8.80 -0.63
CA GLY A 626 21.35 9.37 -1.81
C GLY A 626 22.55 10.27 -1.49
N LEU A 627 23.73 9.80 -1.86
CA LEU A 627 24.93 10.62 -2.01
C LEU A 627 25.66 10.18 -3.29
N GLU A 628 25.06 10.46 -4.44
CA GLU A 628 25.78 10.57 -5.71
C GLU A 628 25.20 11.73 -6.52
N GLU A 629 25.33 12.95 -6.00
CA GLU A 629 25.65 14.08 -6.89
C GLU A 629 26.99 14.62 -6.43
N GLU A 630 28.01 14.46 -7.28
CA GLU A 630 29.24 15.22 -7.18
C GLU A 630 28.85 16.70 -7.12
N VAL A 631 28.99 17.32 -5.96
CA VAL A 631 28.93 18.78 -5.83
C VAL A 631 30.15 19.32 -6.55
N ASP A 632 29.96 19.60 -7.83
CA ASP A 632 30.86 20.41 -8.64
C ASP A 632 31.20 21.68 -7.84
N HIS A 633 32.50 21.98 -7.80
CA HIS A 633 33.04 23.09 -7.03
C HIS A 633 32.66 24.43 -7.68
N GLY A 634 31.43 24.88 -7.41
CA GLY A 634 30.94 26.22 -7.69
C GLY A 634 30.60 26.93 -6.38
N ILE A 635 31.55 27.69 -5.84
CA ILE A 635 31.30 28.60 -4.72
C ILE A 635 30.35 29.71 -5.18
N ASP A 636 29.18 29.85 -4.55
CA ASP A 636 28.68 31.17 -4.14
C ASP A 636 27.61 31.10 -3.02
N TYR A 637 27.98 31.70 -1.88
CA TYR A 637 27.17 32.29 -0.81
C TYR A 637 25.78 31.69 -0.46
N VAL A 638 25.74 30.57 0.27
CA VAL A 638 24.69 30.29 1.26
C VAL A 638 25.33 29.78 2.55
N GLY A 639 25.07 30.46 3.67
CA GLY A 639 25.86 30.37 4.91
C GLY A 639 25.92 28.99 5.59
N ALA A 640 26.99 28.79 6.37
CA ALA A 640 27.36 27.57 7.10
C ALA A 640 26.24 26.91 7.94
N PHE A 641 25.19 27.65 8.29
CA PHE A 641 24.04 27.14 9.05
C PHE A 641 23.03 26.34 8.19
N GLY A 642 22.96 26.61 6.89
CA GLY A 642 22.11 25.86 5.94
C GLY A 642 22.70 24.52 5.56
N MET A 643 24.02 24.48 5.30
CA MET A 643 24.75 23.23 5.00
C MET A 643 24.74 22.27 6.19
N MET A 644 24.91 22.75 7.43
CA MET A 644 24.91 21.89 8.61
C MET A 644 23.53 21.24 8.88
N ARG A 645 22.43 21.90 8.50
CA ARG A 645 21.08 21.31 8.57
C ARG A 645 20.81 20.30 7.45
N ALA A 646 21.25 20.60 6.24
CA ALA A 646 21.12 19.68 5.10
C ALA A 646 21.97 18.41 5.32
N SER A 647 23.23 18.56 5.73
CA SER A 647 24.10 17.41 6.07
C SER A 647 23.52 16.56 7.19
N ARG A 648 22.96 17.17 8.25
CA ARG A 648 22.34 16.43 9.35
C ARG A 648 21.06 15.70 8.95
N GLN A 649 20.24 16.28 8.06
CA GLN A 649 19.08 15.60 7.48
C GLN A 649 19.47 14.44 6.57
N ILE A 650 20.55 14.59 5.80
CA ILE A 650 21.11 13.49 5.00
C ILE A 650 21.63 12.39 5.92
N GLU A 651 22.35 12.72 6.99
CA GLU A 651 22.88 11.74 7.97
C GLU A 651 21.78 11.01 8.75
N GLU A 652 20.68 11.69 9.10
CA GLU A 652 19.51 11.09 9.77
C GLU A 652 18.70 10.16 8.84
N SER A 653 18.71 10.42 7.53
CA SER A 653 18.04 9.60 6.52
C SER A 653 18.91 8.46 5.99
N THR A 654 20.23 8.56 6.13
CA THR A 654 21.19 7.58 5.62
C THR A 654 21.31 6.37 6.57
N ARG A 655 20.89 5.19 6.10
CA ARG A 655 20.86 3.93 6.86
C ARG A 655 22.03 3.04 6.50
N VAL A 656 22.63 2.36 7.47
CA VAL A 656 23.75 1.43 7.26
C VAL A 656 23.31 0.00 7.51
N ARG A 657 23.72 -0.92 6.64
CA ARG A 657 23.41 -2.36 6.75
C ARG A 657 24.63 -3.20 6.45
N LEU A 658 24.59 -4.47 6.86
CA LEU A 658 25.46 -5.48 6.27
C LEU A 658 25.18 -5.57 4.77
N ALA A 659 26.24 -5.59 3.98
CA ALA A 659 26.18 -5.55 2.54
C ALA A 659 25.54 -6.80 1.91
N HIS A 660 25.50 -7.92 2.65
CA HIS A 660 24.86 -9.17 2.21
C HIS A 660 24.65 -10.12 3.40
N LEU A 661 23.58 -10.94 3.38
CA LEU A 661 23.26 -11.91 4.43
C LEU A 661 24.41 -12.89 4.70
N SER A 662 25.13 -13.31 3.65
CA SER A 662 26.27 -14.23 3.77
C SER A 662 27.39 -13.72 4.70
N VAL A 663 27.47 -12.42 4.97
CA VAL A 663 28.39 -11.88 5.98
C VAL A 663 27.95 -12.32 7.38
N LYS A 664 26.68 -12.13 7.72
CA LYS A 664 26.10 -12.56 9.01
C LYS A 664 26.23 -14.08 9.18
N GLU A 665 25.90 -14.85 8.13
CA GLU A 665 26.05 -16.31 8.13
C GLU A 665 27.49 -16.75 8.41
N TYR A 666 28.48 -16.06 7.82
CA TYR A 666 29.89 -16.36 8.07
C TYR A 666 30.28 -16.05 9.53
N LEU A 667 29.85 -14.91 10.06
CA LEU A 667 30.10 -14.49 11.45
C LEU A 667 29.49 -15.44 12.49
N GLU A 668 28.34 -16.04 12.19
CA GLU A 668 27.65 -17.03 13.05
C GLU A 668 28.18 -18.46 12.84
N SER A 669 28.84 -18.72 11.72
CA SER A 669 29.26 -20.09 11.36
C SER A 669 30.36 -20.63 12.26
N SER A 670 30.42 -21.96 12.40
CA SER A 670 31.59 -22.63 12.99
C SER A 670 32.85 -22.50 12.14
N ARG A 671 32.74 -22.07 10.87
CA ARG A 671 33.85 -21.98 9.93
C ARG A 671 34.83 -20.88 10.31
N ILE A 672 34.34 -19.78 10.90
CA ILE A 672 35.17 -18.65 11.37
C ILE A 672 36.18 -19.07 12.45
N LEU A 673 35.89 -20.14 13.19
CA LEU A 673 36.73 -20.64 14.30
C LEU A 673 38.10 -21.14 13.85
N ALA A 674 38.29 -21.44 12.56
CA ALA A 674 39.53 -21.97 12.01
C ALA A 674 40.63 -20.90 11.82
N SER A 675 40.37 -19.63 12.14
CA SER A 675 41.27 -18.50 11.90
C SER A 675 41.29 -17.49 13.04
N ASP A 676 42.15 -16.47 12.93
CA ASP A 676 42.19 -15.34 13.87
C ASP A 676 40.90 -14.49 13.83
N ALA A 677 40.12 -14.61 12.75
CA ALA A 677 38.78 -14.02 12.63
C ALA A 677 37.78 -14.55 13.66
N ARG A 678 38.08 -15.64 14.38
CA ARG A 678 37.26 -16.17 15.50
C ARG A 678 36.91 -15.13 16.57
N TYR A 679 37.71 -14.06 16.68
CA TYR A 679 37.43 -12.94 17.57
C TYR A 679 36.08 -12.26 17.24
N PHE A 680 35.67 -12.29 15.98
CA PHE A 680 34.43 -11.69 15.48
C PHE A 680 33.26 -12.68 15.40
N GLN A 681 33.40 -13.88 15.99
CA GLN A 681 32.30 -14.83 16.00
C GLN A 681 31.11 -14.25 16.77
N LEU A 682 29.92 -14.31 16.17
CA LEU A 682 28.68 -13.85 16.76
C LEU A 682 27.82 -15.03 17.17
N ASP A 683 27.21 -14.93 18.35
CA ASP A 683 26.20 -15.88 18.84
C ASP A 683 24.88 -15.13 19.05
N PRO A 684 23.78 -15.50 18.36
CA PRO A 684 22.53 -14.74 18.40
C PRO A 684 22.06 -14.38 19.81
N LEU A 685 22.10 -15.35 20.73
CA LEU A 685 21.59 -15.18 22.09
C LEU A 685 22.45 -14.19 22.90
N ARG A 686 23.78 -14.26 22.74
CA ARG A 686 24.73 -13.32 23.36
C ARG A 686 24.63 -11.93 22.75
N GLU A 687 24.44 -11.83 21.44
CA GLU A 687 24.38 -10.54 20.76
C GLU A 687 23.07 -9.79 21.08
N HIS A 688 21.93 -10.48 21.15
CA HIS A 688 20.69 -9.87 21.62
C HIS A 688 20.83 -9.32 23.05
N ARG A 689 21.51 -10.05 23.95
CA ARG A 689 21.82 -9.54 25.29
C ARG A 689 22.71 -8.31 25.27
N TYR A 690 23.74 -8.29 24.41
CA TYR A 690 24.60 -7.13 24.23
C TYR A 690 23.77 -5.90 23.83
N LEU A 691 22.90 -6.03 22.82
CA LEU A 691 22.04 -4.94 22.34
C LEU A 691 21.04 -4.49 23.41
N THR A 692 20.40 -5.40 24.16
CA THR A 692 19.54 -5.06 25.31
C THR A 692 20.29 -4.20 26.31
N HIS A 693 21.48 -4.65 26.73
CA HIS A 693 22.28 -3.92 27.71
C HIS A 693 22.74 -2.57 27.17
N SER A 694 23.22 -2.49 25.91
CA SER A 694 23.63 -1.22 25.31
C SER A 694 22.48 -0.21 25.26
N CYS A 695 21.26 -0.64 24.88
CA CYS A 695 20.10 0.23 24.91
C CYS A 695 19.78 0.74 26.33
N LEU A 696 19.80 -0.15 27.34
CA LEU A 696 19.53 0.23 28.73
C LEU A 696 20.60 1.15 29.33
N VAL A 697 21.87 0.95 28.98
CA VAL A 697 22.99 1.83 29.37
C VAL A 697 22.78 3.21 28.74
N TYR A 698 22.44 3.28 27.46
CA TYR A 698 22.19 4.54 26.76
C TYR A 698 21.00 5.31 27.36
N LEU A 699 19.89 4.63 27.63
CA LEU A 699 18.71 5.22 28.28
C LEU A 699 19.02 5.70 29.70
N THR A 700 19.87 4.97 30.43
CA THR A 700 20.34 5.38 31.76
C THR A 700 21.22 6.62 31.69
N HIS A 701 22.13 6.68 30.71
CA HIS A 701 22.94 7.87 30.43
C HIS A 701 22.08 9.09 30.08
N TYR A 702 21.09 8.94 29.19
CA TYR A 702 20.12 10.00 28.89
C TYR A 702 19.39 10.50 30.15
N SER A 703 18.92 9.56 30.98
CA SER A 703 18.20 9.88 32.21
C SER A 703 19.03 10.71 33.19
N ALA A 704 20.35 10.45 33.24
CA ALA A 704 21.32 11.14 34.09
C ALA A 704 21.92 12.42 33.47
N SER A 705 21.76 12.63 32.17
CA SER A 705 22.41 13.72 31.44
C SER A 705 21.83 15.10 31.81
N SER A 706 22.72 16.08 31.98
CA SER A 706 22.38 17.49 32.16
C SER A 706 21.93 18.19 30.87
N LEU A 707 22.17 17.56 29.71
CA LEU A 707 21.75 18.07 28.39
C LEU A 707 20.25 17.83 28.11
N LYS A 708 19.61 16.94 28.89
CA LYS A 708 18.19 16.58 28.74
C LYS A 708 17.28 17.79 28.99
N ILE A 709 16.40 18.08 28.03
CA ILE A 709 15.38 19.14 28.14
C ILE A 709 13.95 18.60 28.08
N SER A 710 13.76 17.29 27.87
CA SER A 710 12.47 16.58 27.82
C SER A 710 11.53 17.12 26.72
N THR A 711 12.09 17.39 25.54
CA THR A 711 11.37 17.85 24.35
C THR A 711 11.85 17.09 23.10
N GLU A 712 11.18 17.28 21.95
CA GLU A 712 11.57 16.61 20.68
C GLU A 712 13.01 16.91 20.25
N ARG A 713 13.58 18.00 20.75
CA ARG A 713 14.99 18.35 20.53
C ARG A 713 15.97 17.35 21.16
N ASP A 714 15.54 16.58 22.17
CA ASP A 714 16.37 15.52 22.75
C ASP A 714 16.64 14.41 21.73
N LEU A 715 15.73 14.13 20.79
CA LEU A 715 15.96 13.13 19.73
C LEU A 715 17.11 13.53 18.80
N ALA A 716 17.29 14.84 18.59
CA ALA A 716 18.44 15.35 17.83
C ALA A 716 19.74 15.34 18.65
N ALA A 717 19.66 15.52 19.97
CA ALA A 717 20.83 15.53 20.87
C ALA A 717 21.32 14.12 21.24
N PHE A 718 20.43 13.14 21.20
CA PHE A 718 20.68 11.73 21.50
C PHE A 718 20.15 10.86 20.34
N PRO A 719 20.89 10.73 19.23
CA PRO A 719 20.40 10.05 18.02
C PRO A 719 19.87 8.62 18.24
N LEU A 720 20.50 7.83 19.12
CA LEU A 720 20.09 6.45 19.40
C LEU A 720 18.89 6.36 20.37
N LEU A 721 18.41 7.47 20.93
CA LEU A 721 17.44 7.49 22.03
C LEU A 721 16.11 6.82 21.66
N LEU A 722 15.57 7.16 20.49
CA LEU A 722 14.28 6.62 20.05
C LEU A 722 14.38 5.13 19.74
N TYR A 723 15.45 4.72 19.04
CA TYR A 723 15.72 3.31 18.76
C TYR A 723 15.84 2.54 20.09
N ALA A 724 16.72 2.97 21.00
CA ALA A 724 16.95 2.30 22.28
C ALA A 724 15.66 2.20 23.11
N ALA A 725 14.84 3.25 23.15
CA ALA A 725 13.58 3.26 23.90
C ALA A 725 12.55 2.27 23.35
N LYS A 726 12.51 2.07 22.02
CA LYS A 726 11.55 1.18 21.35
C LYS A 726 11.97 -0.29 21.34
N THR A 727 13.26 -0.57 21.17
CA THR A 727 13.73 -1.91 20.74
C THR A 727 14.40 -2.72 21.85
N TRP A 728 14.76 -2.13 22.99
CA TRP A 728 15.47 -2.85 24.05
C TRP A 728 14.70 -4.08 24.57
N THR A 729 13.38 -3.99 24.64
CA THR A 729 12.47 -5.08 25.06
C THR A 729 12.42 -6.21 24.03
N TYR A 730 12.44 -5.88 22.74
CA TYR A 730 12.53 -6.85 21.65
C TYR A 730 13.80 -7.70 21.80
N HIS A 731 14.96 -7.05 21.97
CA HIS A 731 16.21 -7.78 22.19
C HIS A 731 16.19 -8.56 23.53
N ALA A 732 15.53 -8.02 24.56
CA ALA A 732 15.44 -8.66 25.87
C ALA A 732 14.58 -9.93 25.86
N ALA A 733 13.59 -10.02 24.97
CA ALA A 733 12.76 -11.20 24.81
C ALA A 733 13.49 -12.35 24.07
N LEU A 734 14.47 -12.03 23.22
CA LEU A 734 15.21 -13.00 22.39
C LEU A 734 16.48 -13.56 23.05
N GLN A 735 16.91 -13.03 24.20
CA GLN A 735 18.05 -13.56 24.94
C GLN A 735 17.67 -14.79 25.79
N GLN A 736 18.55 -15.79 25.84
CA GLN A 736 18.49 -16.89 26.81
C GLN A 736 19.38 -16.56 28.02
N SER A 737 18.87 -15.81 28.99
CA SER A 737 19.57 -15.51 30.24
C SER A 737 18.72 -15.82 31.45
N SER A 738 19.36 -16.35 32.49
CA SER A 738 18.78 -16.58 33.82
C SER A 738 18.93 -15.39 34.78
N SER A 739 19.49 -14.27 34.32
CA SER A 739 19.75 -13.08 35.14
C SER A 739 19.33 -11.83 34.38
N SER A 740 18.36 -11.09 34.94
CA SER A 740 17.78 -9.87 34.38
C SER A 740 18.03 -8.64 35.27
N ILE A 741 19.18 -8.61 35.94
CA ILE A 741 19.53 -7.59 36.95
C ILE A 741 19.43 -6.16 36.38
N ARG A 742 19.89 -5.92 35.14
CA ARG A 742 19.94 -4.57 34.56
C ARG A 742 18.54 -4.09 34.15
N GLU A 743 17.74 -4.98 33.56
CA GLU A 743 16.34 -4.76 33.20
C GLU A 743 15.51 -4.44 34.44
N VAL A 744 15.67 -5.23 35.51
CA VAL A 744 15.01 -5.01 36.80
C VAL A 744 15.43 -3.68 37.41
N ALA A 745 16.72 -3.37 37.47
CA ALA A 745 17.24 -2.10 38.00
C ALA A 745 16.71 -0.89 37.20
N PHE A 746 16.59 -1.02 35.88
CA PHE A 746 16.05 0.02 35.02
C PHE A 746 14.56 0.29 35.29
N LEU A 747 13.73 -0.76 35.29
CA LEU A 747 12.28 -0.63 35.48
C LEU A 747 11.88 -0.21 36.90
N THR A 748 12.68 -0.57 37.91
CA THR A 748 12.44 -0.18 39.30
C THR A 748 12.84 1.26 39.61
N SER A 749 13.74 1.87 38.81
CA SER A 749 14.11 3.27 38.94
C SER A 749 13.01 4.20 38.42
N ALA A 750 12.38 4.95 39.32
CA ALA A 750 11.31 5.89 38.97
C ALA A 750 11.75 7.00 38.00
N ALA A 751 13.03 7.41 38.02
CA ALA A 751 13.56 8.41 37.09
C ALA A 751 13.73 7.82 35.68
N ARG A 752 14.47 6.70 35.57
CA ARG A 752 14.74 6.03 34.29
C ARG A 752 13.46 5.60 33.58
N LYS A 753 12.56 4.98 34.33
CA LYS A 753 11.24 4.58 33.81
C LYS A 753 10.42 5.77 33.31
N ARG A 754 10.42 6.90 34.04
CA ARG A 754 9.68 8.10 33.62
C ARG A 754 10.25 8.69 32.33
N ASP A 755 11.57 8.76 32.23
CA ASP A 755 12.24 9.28 31.03
C ASP A 755 11.99 8.35 29.84
N TRP A 756 12.07 7.03 30.02
CA TRP A 756 11.72 6.04 29.00
C TRP A 756 10.28 6.18 28.50
N LEU A 757 9.30 6.18 29.41
CA LEU A 757 7.87 6.37 29.06
C LEU A 757 7.59 7.74 28.44
N GLY A 758 8.46 8.72 28.71
CA GLY A 758 8.44 10.02 28.06
C GLY A 758 8.77 9.93 26.58
N ILE A 759 9.67 9.03 26.17
CA ILE A 759 10.11 8.80 24.78
C ILE A 759 9.24 7.76 24.07
N TYR A 760 8.94 6.64 24.72
CA TYR A 760 8.15 5.54 24.19
C TYR A 760 7.29 4.92 25.28
N ASP A 761 5.97 4.92 25.06
CA ASP A 761 4.98 4.41 26.01
C ASP A 761 4.36 3.12 25.45
N PRO A 762 4.67 1.94 26.01
CA PRO A 762 4.16 0.67 25.50
C PRO A 762 2.65 0.49 25.74
N ASP A 763 2.02 1.30 26.61
CA ASP A 763 0.56 1.29 26.80
C ASP A 763 -0.20 1.94 25.61
N TRP A 764 0.49 2.64 24.71
CA TRP A 764 -0.14 3.45 23.66
C TRP A 764 0.32 3.06 22.24
N LEU A 765 -0.61 2.59 21.41
CA LEU A 765 -0.36 2.05 20.05
C LEU A 765 -0.15 3.10 18.94
N GLY A 766 0.08 4.39 19.27
CA GLY A 766 0.30 5.47 18.29
C GLY A 766 1.50 6.37 18.60
N ASN A 767 1.90 7.27 17.69
CA ASN A 767 2.91 8.28 18.00
C ASN A 767 2.34 9.28 19.01
N ARG A 768 2.72 9.14 20.28
CA ARG A 768 2.38 10.11 21.33
C ARG A 768 3.33 11.31 21.22
N PRO A 769 2.83 12.56 21.25
CA PRO A 769 3.68 13.71 21.44
C PRO A 769 4.40 13.60 22.79
N LEU A 770 5.71 13.87 22.81
CA LEU A 770 6.47 14.02 24.05
C LEU A 770 5.76 15.06 24.94
N ASN A 771 5.38 14.69 26.18
CA ASN A 771 4.71 15.49 27.23
C ASN A 771 3.23 15.23 27.57
N ILE A 772 2.53 14.25 26.98
CA ILE A 772 1.26 13.80 27.56
C ILE A 772 1.60 12.82 28.68
N ARG A 773 1.19 13.09 29.92
CA ARG A 773 1.45 12.22 31.08
C ARG A 773 0.36 11.15 31.17
N SER A 774 0.73 9.88 31.32
CA SER A 774 -0.22 8.86 31.81
C SER A 774 -0.75 9.31 33.19
N ARG A 775 -2.05 9.10 33.43
CA ARG A 775 -2.73 9.45 34.69
C ARG A 775 -2.27 8.56 35.85
N ASP A 776 -1.72 7.36 35.57
CA ASP A 776 -1.23 6.43 36.57
C ASP A 776 -0.09 5.56 35.98
N SER A 777 1.18 5.81 36.36
CA SER A 777 2.31 5.09 35.78
C SER A 777 2.40 3.66 36.33
N GLY A 778 2.40 2.64 35.47
CA GLY A 778 2.54 1.23 35.85
C GLY A 778 3.79 0.90 36.69
N THR A 779 3.73 -0.18 37.45
CA THR A 779 4.87 -0.71 38.22
C THR A 779 5.92 -1.38 37.32
N ALA A 780 7.09 -1.73 37.87
CA ALA A 780 8.08 -2.51 37.12
C ALA A 780 7.51 -3.87 36.69
N LEU A 781 6.76 -4.52 37.57
CA LEU A 781 6.09 -5.79 37.30
C LEU A 781 4.99 -5.64 36.24
N TYR A 782 4.24 -4.53 36.25
CA TYR A 782 3.27 -4.21 35.21
C TYR A 782 3.92 -4.18 33.82
N TYR A 783 4.96 -3.36 33.62
CA TYR A 783 5.60 -3.25 32.31
C TYR A 783 6.35 -4.52 31.89
N ALA A 784 6.99 -5.22 32.83
CA ALA A 784 7.60 -6.51 32.53
C ALA A 784 6.56 -7.54 32.06
N SER A 785 5.35 -7.51 32.62
CA SER A 785 4.25 -8.40 32.25
C SER A 785 3.58 -7.99 30.94
N LEU A 786 3.40 -6.68 30.72
CA LEU A 786 2.90 -6.09 29.47
C LEU A 786 3.78 -6.48 28.27
N LEU A 787 5.10 -6.53 28.48
CA LEU A 787 6.11 -6.75 27.45
C LEU A 787 6.57 -8.22 27.35
N GLY A 788 5.95 -9.14 28.09
CA GLY A 788 6.29 -10.57 28.03
C GLY A 788 7.70 -10.91 28.52
N LEU A 789 8.32 -10.08 29.36
CA LEU A 789 9.72 -10.25 29.81
C LEU A 789 9.82 -11.30 30.93
N LYS A 790 9.69 -12.58 30.58
CA LYS A 790 9.55 -13.71 31.51
C LYS A 790 10.61 -13.75 32.62
N ALA A 791 11.88 -13.62 32.26
CA ALA A 791 12.98 -13.63 33.24
C ALA A 791 12.93 -12.41 34.20
N VAL A 792 12.53 -11.23 33.69
CA VAL A 792 12.36 -10.01 34.49
C VAL A 792 11.19 -10.16 35.47
N VAL A 793 10.06 -10.74 35.01
CA VAL A 793 8.91 -11.05 35.86
C VAL A 793 9.33 -12.00 36.97
N GLN A 794 10.04 -13.09 36.64
CA GLN A 794 10.52 -14.06 37.62
C GLN A 794 11.43 -13.41 38.67
N ASP A 795 12.40 -12.60 38.24
CA ASP A 795 13.32 -11.90 39.15
C ASP A 795 12.56 -10.90 40.05
N LEU A 796 11.60 -10.14 39.51
CA LEU A 796 10.77 -9.20 40.29
C LEU A 796 9.88 -9.91 41.32
N LEU A 797 9.30 -11.06 40.98
CA LEU A 797 8.47 -11.87 41.87
C LEU A 797 9.29 -12.57 42.96
N SER A 798 10.55 -12.92 42.67
CA SER A 798 11.47 -13.43 43.71
C SER A 798 11.86 -12.36 44.74
N GLY A 799 11.73 -11.08 44.38
CA GLY A 799 11.86 -9.93 45.27
C GLY A 799 10.61 -9.67 46.13
N ARG A 800 10.66 -8.63 46.97
CA ARG A 800 9.50 -8.19 47.78
C ARG A 800 8.55 -7.27 47.00
N THR A 801 8.24 -7.62 45.74
CA THR A 801 7.34 -6.83 44.89
C THR A 801 5.89 -7.16 45.22
N ASP A 802 5.03 -6.14 45.33
CA ASP A 802 3.59 -6.35 45.45
C ASP A 802 3.01 -6.78 44.09
N VAL A 803 2.65 -8.06 43.99
CA VAL A 803 2.07 -8.68 42.78
C VAL A 803 0.74 -8.04 42.38
N ASN A 804 0.02 -7.44 43.33
CA ASN A 804 -1.31 -6.84 43.14
C ASN A 804 -1.27 -5.31 43.02
N ALA A 805 -0.08 -4.73 42.91
CA ALA A 805 0.08 -3.30 42.76
C ALA A 805 -0.65 -2.81 41.49
N ARG A 806 -1.52 -1.81 41.69
CA ARG A 806 -2.29 -1.17 40.62
C ARG A 806 -1.44 -0.10 39.92
N GLY A 807 -1.68 0.08 38.63
CA GLY A 807 -1.07 1.12 37.80
C GLY A 807 -1.04 0.75 36.32
N GLY A 808 -0.77 1.74 35.47
CA GLY A 808 -0.83 1.58 34.02
C GLY A 808 -2.27 1.59 33.49
N ASP A 809 -2.41 1.71 32.17
CA ASP A 809 -3.73 1.87 31.56
C ASP A 809 -4.57 0.57 31.61
N LEU A 810 -3.91 -0.59 31.69
CA LEU A 810 -4.56 -1.91 31.81
C LEU A 810 -4.86 -2.31 33.25
N GLY A 811 -4.35 -1.59 34.25
CA GLY A 811 -4.76 -1.68 35.66
C GLY A 811 -3.80 -2.41 36.60
N ASN A 812 -3.32 -3.62 36.26
CA ASN A 812 -2.27 -4.34 37.02
C ASN A 812 -1.50 -5.34 36.13
N ALA A 813 -0.48 -6.00 36.71
CA ALA A 813 0.38 -6.93 35.98
C ALA A 813 -0.35 -8.14 35.37
N LEU A 814 -1.32 -8.72 36.10
CA LEU A 814 -2.09 -9.87 35.62
C LEU A 814 -3.01 -9.47 34.47
N GLN A 815 -3.67 -8.32 34.58
CA GLN A 815 -4.50 -7.75 33.52
C GLN A 815 -3.67 -7.44 32.27
N ALA A 816 -2.47 -6.85 32.43
CA ALA A 816 -1.56 -6.58 31.32
C ALA A 816 -1.13 -7.88 30.60
N ALA A 817 -0.63 -8.88 31.33
CA ALA A 817 -0.27 -10.17 30.73
C ALA A 817 -1.46 -10.86 30.04
N SER A 818 -2.67 -10.68 30.59
CA SER A 818 -3.89 -11.28 30.05
C SER A 818 -4.37 -10.65 28.75
N VAL A 819 -4.16 -9.35 28.56
CA VAL A 819 -4.45 -8.65 27.29
C VAL A 819 -3.56 -9.17 26.15
N TYR A 820 -2.29 -9.48 26.42
CA TYR A 820 -1.33 -9.94 25.41
C TYR A 820 -1.25 -11.46 25.29
N GLY A 821 -1.99 -12.21 26.12
CA GLY A 821 -2.06 -13.67 26.01
C GLY A 821 -0.81 -14.39 26.51
N ASP A 822 0.02 -13.76 27.34
CA ASP A 822 1.31 -14.29 27.76
C ASP A 822 1.15 -15.40 28.82
N GLU A 823 0.90 -16.62 28.36
CA GLU A 823 0.57 -17.80 29.18
C GLU A 823 1.52 -18.01 30.36
N ASN A 824 2.83 -17.96 30.11
CA ASN A 824 3.86 -18.19 31.13
C ASN A 824 3.84 -17.09 32.20
N VAL A 825 3.63 -15.83 31.79
CA VAL A 825 3.60 -14.69 32.72
C VAL A 825 2.35 -14.75 33.57
N VAL A 826 1.20 -15.04 32.98
CA VAL A 826 -0.06 -15.26 33.70
C VAL A 826 0.12 -16.37 34.75
N GLN A 827 0.71 -17.51 34.36
CA GLN A 827 0.98 -18.62 35.28
C GLN A 827 1.91 -18.21 36.43
N MET A 828 2.99 -17.47 36.14
CA MET A 828 3.91 -16.96 37.16
C MET A 828 3.22 -16.01 38.15
N LEU A 829 2.39 -15.09 37.66
CA LEU A 829 1.66 -14.12 38.47
C LEU A 829 0.62 -14.81 39.37
N ILE A 830 -0.18 -15.73 38.81
CA ILE A 830 -1.15 -16.53 39.59
C ILE A 830 -0.41 -17.34 40.67
N GLY A 831 0.68 -18.03 40.29
CA GLY A 831 1.51 -18.80 41.23
C GLY A 831 2.14 -17.97 42.35
N ALA A 832 2.37 -16.67 42.10
CA ALA A 832 2.87 -15.71 43.09
C ALA A 832 1.76 -15.03 43.92
N GLY A 833 0.49 -15.42 43.74
CA GLY A 833 -0.64 -14.90 44.52
C GLY A 833 -1.30 -13.63 43.95
N ALA A 834 -1.24 -13.44 42.63
CA ALA A 834 -2.04 -12.41 41.97
C ALA A 834 -3.55 -12.60 42.24
N ASP A 835 -4.25 -11.52 42.56
CA ASP A 835 -5.70 -11.47 42.70
C ASP A 835 -6.34 -11.55 41.32
N VAL A 836 -6.80 -12.75 40.96
CA VAL A 836 -7.47 -13.07 39.69
C VAL A 836 -8.71 -12.20 39.46
N ASN A 837 -9.36 -11.74 40.54
CA ASN A 837 -10.58 -10.94 40.50
C ASN A 837 -10.32 -9.44 40.73
N ALA A 838 -9.05 -9.00 40.65
CA ALA A 838 -8.70 -7.61 40.77
C ALA A 838 -9.43 -6.76 39.72
N ARG A 839 -10.05 -5.68 40.21
CA ARG A 839 -10.84 -4.73 39.41
C ARG A 839 -10.02 -3.48 39.06
N GLY A 840 -10.12 -3.02 37.82
CA GLY A 840 -9.46 -1.82 37.32
C GLY A 840 -9.07 -1.91 35.85
N GLY A 841 -8.44 -0.86 35.34
CA GLY A 841 -7.97 -0.81 33.95
C GLY A 841 -9.08 -0.66 32.90
N GLY A 842 -8.70 -0.48 31.64
CA GLY A 842 -9.64 -0.29 30.52
C GLY A 842 -10.64 -1.44 30.33
N HIS A 843 -10.22 -2.69 30.55
CA HIS A 843 -11.06 -3.89 30.39
C HIS A 843 -11.82 -4.31 31.66
N GLY A 844 -11.49 -3.74 32.83
CA GLY A 844 -12.16 -4.05 34.10
C GLY A 844 -11.52 -5.17 34.92
N ASN A 845 -11.24 -6.34 34.34
CA ASN A 845 -10.50 -7.43 34.99
C ASN A 845 -9.72 -8.31 33.99
N ALA A 846 -8.92 -9.26 34.51
CA ALA A 846 -8.05 -10.11 33.69
C ALA A 846 -8.84 -11.05 32.76
N LEU A 847 -9.97 -11.61 33.25
CA LEU A 847 -10.82 -12.50 32.46
C LEU A 847 -11.49 -11.75 31.30
N LEU A 848 -11.99 -10.54 31.53
CA LEU A 848 -12.56 -9.66 30.51
C LEU A 848 -11.52 -9.30 29.45
N ALA A 849 -10.30 -8.95 29.86
CA ALA A 849 -9.20 -8.67 28.95
C ALA A 849 -8.89 -9.88 28.04
N ALA A 850 -8.65 -11.05 28.62
CA ALA A 850 -8.34 -12.26 27.87
C ALA A 850 -9.51 -12.71 26.97
N SER A 851 -10.75 -12.55 27.42
CA SER A 851 -11.95 -12.93 26.67
C SER A 851 -12.23 -11.99 25.49
N TYR A 852 -11.98 -10.68 25.67
CA TYR A 852 -12.09 -9.69 24.61
C TYR A 852 -11.03 -9.92 23.51
N GLU A 853 -9.79 -10.23 23.90
CA GLU A 853 -8.69 -10.49 22.95
C GLU A 853 -8.64 -11.94 22.43
N GLY A 854 -9.44 -12.86 23.00
CA GLY A 854 -9.60 -14.23 22.50
C GLY A 854 -8.48 -15.18 22.92
N HIS A 855 -7.75 -14.89 24.00
CA HIS A 855 -6.63 -15.69 24.48
C HIS A 855 -7.09 -16.94 25.22
N GLU A 856 -7.46 -17.96 24.45
CA GLU A 856 -8.11 -19.19 24.90
C GLU A 856 -7.51 -19.83 26.15
N LYS A 857 -6.20 -20.08 26.15
CA LYS A 857 -5.52 -20.72 27.27
C LYS A 857 -5.43 -19.82 28.50
N VAL A 858 -5.31 -18.50 28.30
CA VAL A 858 -5.33 -17.54 29.40
C VAL A 858 -6.72 -17.47 30.02
N VAL A 859 -7.78 -17.48 29.22
CA VAL A 859 -9.17 -17.60 29.70
C VAL A 859 -9.31 -18.86 30.56
N GLN A 860 -8.84 -20.01 30.07
CA GLN A 860 -8.87 -21.26 30.84
C GLN A 860 -8.09 -21.16 32.16
N MET A 861 -6.85 -20.66 32.13
CA MET A 861 -6.02 -20.50 33.33
C MET A 861 -6.66 -19.59 34.38
N LEU A 862 -7.32 -18.51 33.96
CA LEU A 862 -8.01 -17.60 34.86
C LEU A 862 -9.26 -18.26 35.48
N ILE A 863 -10.04 -18.99 34.69
CA ILE A 863 -11.19 -19.77 35.19
C ILE A 863 -10.74 -20.82 36.20
N ASP A 864 -9.71 -21.59 35.88
CA ASP A 864 -9.14 -22.62 36.77
C ASP A 864 -8.58 -22.02 38.07
N ALA A 865 -8.11 -20.77 38.02
CA ALA A 865 -7.62 -20.03 39.17
C ALA A 865 -8.74 -19.32 39.97
N GLY A 866 -10.02 -19.52 39.62
CA GLY A 866 -11.17 -19.00 40.36
C GLY A 866 -11.60 -17.59 39.96
N ALA A 867 -11.42 -17.20 38.70
CA ALA A 867 -12.02 -15.98 38.17
C ALA A 867 -13.56 -16.01 38.26
N ASP A 868 -14.16 -14.89 38.66
CA ASP A 868 -15.60 -14.70 38.63
C ASP A 868 -16.06 -14.52 37.17
N VAL A 869 -16.54 -15.61 36.58
CA VAL A 869 -17.05 -15.69 35.20
C VAL A 869 -18.18 -14.70 34.94
N ASN A 870 -18.91 -14.31 35.99
CA ASN A 870 -20.08 -13.43 35.91
C ASN A 870 -19.78 -12.00 36.39
N ALA A 871 -18.51 -11.66 36.62
CA ALA A 871 -18.10 -10.32 36.99
C ALA A 871 -18.56 -9.30 35.93
N ARG A 872 -19.16 -8.20 36.40
CA ARG A 872 -19.64 -7.09 35.57
C ARG A 872 -18.78 -5.86 35.84
N GLU A 873 -17.78 -5.66 35.01
CA GLU A 873 -16.75 -4.64 35.21
C GLU A 873 -16.49 -3.83 33.92
N GLY A 874 -15.58 -2.86 34.01
CA GLY A 874 -15.23 -1.95 32.90
C GLY A 874 -16.25 -0.83 32.69
N VAL A 875 -15.98 0.06 31.74
CA VAL A 875 -16.77 1.29 31.51
C VAL A 875 -18.24 0.99 31.19
N TYR A 876 -18.50 -0.12 30.52
CA TYR A 876 -19.85 -0.53 30.10
C TYR A 876 -20.51 -1.53 31.06
N GLY A 877 -19.74 -2.14 31.97
CA GLY A 877 -20.24 -3.16 32.91
C GLY A 877 -20.59 -4.47 32.22
N ASN A 878 -19.80 -4.88 31.23
CA ASN A 878 -20.01 -6.11 30.47
C ASN A 878 -19.41 -7.31 31.22
N THR A 879 -19.91 -8.50 30.90
CA THR A 879 -19.38 -9.81 31.32
C THR A 879 -18.36 -10.32 30.31
N ALA A 880 -17.55 -11.30 30.73
CA ALA A 880 -16.61 -12.00 29.85
C ALA A 880 -17.30 -12.60 28.62
N LEU A 881 -18.50 -13.17 28.80
CA LEU A 881 -19.27 -13.77 27.72
C LEU A 881 -19.74 -12.74 26.69
N GLN A 882 -20.20 -11.57 27.14
CA GLN A 882 -20.62 -10.47 26.25
C GLN A 882 -19.44 -9.95 25.41
N VAL A 883 -18.28 -9.70 26.02
CA VAL A 883 -17.12 -9.19 25.28
C VAL A 883 -16.51 -10.21 24.31
N ALA A 884 -16.49 -11.50 24.68
CA ALA A 884 -16.06 -12.57 23.78
C ALA A 884 -17.02 -12.71 22.58
N SER A 885 -18.32 -12.57 22.82
CA SER A 885 -19.36 -12.63 21.79
C SER A 885 -19.31 -11.42 20.86
N GLU A 886 -19.03 -10.23 21.38
CA GLU A 886 -18.82 -9.00 20.60
C GLU A 886 -17.62 -9.11 19.65
N LYS A 887 -16.57 -9.83 20.05
CA LYS A 887 -15.34 -10.01 19.27
C LYS A 887 -15.30 -11.27 18.41
N GLY A 888 -16.30 -12.14 18.50
CA GLY A 888 -16.35 -13.35 17.69
C GLY A 888 -15.43 -14.45 18.19
N ASN A 889 -15.03 -14.43 19.46
CA ASN A 889 -14.07 -15.38 20.03
C ASN A 889 -14.74 -16.72 20.41
N GLU A 890 -15.02 -17.56 19.41
CA GLU A 890 -15.79 -18.82 19.53
C GLU A 890 -15.36 -19.70 20.71
N LYS A 891 -14.07 -20.01 20.84
CA LYS A 891 -13.59 -20.90 21.91
C LYS A 891 -13.68 -20.27 23.30
N ALA A 892 -13.45 -18.95 23.41
CA ALA A 892 -13.64 -18.23 24.67
C ALA A 892 -15.11 -18.24 25.10
N VAL A 893 -16.04 -18.04 24.17
CA VAL A 893 -17.48 -18.19 24.42
C VAL A 893 -17.80 -19.58 24.96
N GLN A 894 -17.33 -20.64 24.30
CA GLN A 894 -17.57 -22.01 24.73
C GLN A 894 -17.04 -22.27 26.15
N MET A 895 -15.79 -21.90 26.43
CA MET A 895 -15.20 -22.07 27.77
C MET A 895 -15.96 -21.31 28.86
N LEU A 896 -16.44 -20.10 28.56
CA LEU A 896 -17.21 -19.30 29.51
C LEU A 896 -18.60 -19.92 29.78
N ILE A 897 -19.28 -20.43 28.76
CA ILE A 897 -20.54 -21.17 28.92
C ILE A 897 -20.32 -22.42 29.78
N ASP A 898 -19.29 -23.21 29.48
CA ASP A 898 -18.95 -24.43 30.21
C ASP A 898 -18.57 -24.14 31.68
N ALA A 899 -18.01 -22.97 31.94
CA ALA A 899 -17.67 -22.47 33.28
C ALA A 899 -18.86 -21.83 34.03
N GLY A 900 -20.08 -21.85 33.46
CA GLY A 900 -21.29 -21.35 34.10
C GLY A 900 -21.53 -19.85 33.97
N ALA A 901 -21.11 -19.25 32.85
CA ALA A 901 -21.50 -17.87 32.52
C ALA A 901 -23.03 -17.74 32.40
N ASP A 902 -23.58 -16.66 32.95
CA ASP A 902 -24.97 -16.27 32.77
C ASP A 902 -25.18 -15.79 31.32
N VAL A 903 -25.68 -16.70 30.49
CA VAL A 903 -25.97 -16.49 29.06
C VAL A 903 -26.94 -15.32 28.84
N ASN A 904 -27.80 -15.04 29.84
CA ASN A 904 -28.83 -14.01 29.80
C ASN A 904 -28.44 -12.74 30.57
N ALA A 905 -27.18 -12.61 30.97
CA ALA A 905 -26.68 -11.38 31.55
C ALA A 905 -26.87 -10.21 30.56
N GLN A 906 -27.57 -9.18 31.01
CA GLN A 906 -27.91 -8.03 30.19
C GLN A 906 -27.84 -6.72 30.97
N LYS A 907 -27.55 -5.63 30.24
CA LYS A 907 -27.69 -4.24 30.68
C LYS A 907 -28.31 -3.42 29.55
N GLN A 908 -29.08 -2.40 29.91
CA GLN A 908 -29.93 -1.63 29.00
C GLN A 908 -29.24 -1.15 27.71
N TYR A 909 -27.96 -0.74 27.77
CA TYR A 909 -27.25 -0.16 26.62
C TYR A 909 -26.35 -1.13 25.84
N SER A 910 -25.85 -2.21 26.45
CA SER A 910 -24.96 -3.17 25.78
C SER A 910 -25.65 -4.46 25.30
N GLY A 911 -26.87 -4.73 25.76
CA GLY A 911 -27.62 -5.93 25.38
C GLY A 911 -27.07 -7.22 26.02
N SER A 912 -27.53 -8.38 25.57
CA SER A 912 -27.00 -9.70 25.97
C SER A 912 -25.86 -10.16 25.05
N ALA A 913 -25.19 -11.26 25.41
CA ALA A 913 -24.19 -11.89 24.54
C ALA A 913 -24.76 -12.23 23.14
N LEU A 914 -26.03 -12.64 23.09
CA LEU A 914 -26.73 -12.95 21.83
C LEU A 914 -26.90 -11.72 20.95
N HIS A 915 -27.17 -10.55 21.55
CA HIS A 915 -27.25 -9.28 20.81
C HIS A 915 -25.91 -8.92 20.16
N ALA A 916 -24.83 -9.00 20.93
CA ALA A 916 -23.48 -8.70 20.47
C ALA A 916 -23.06 -9.64 19.32
N ALA A 917 -23.27 -10.95 19.49
CA ALA A 917 -22.99 -11.95 18.46
C ALA A 917 -23.82 -11.73 17.19
N SER A 918 -25.09 -11.36 17.36
CA SER A 918 -26.02 -11.13 16.25
C SER A 918 -25.70 -9.86 15.47
N SER A 919 -25.26 -8.79 16.15
CA SER A 919 -24.76 -7.57 15.50
C SER A 919 -23.44 -7.82 14.75
N GLY A 920 -22.59 -8.70 15.27
CA GLY A 920 -21.31 -9.09 14.66
C GLY A 920 -21.44 -10.10 13.52
N GLY A 921 -22.58 -10.80 13.41
CA GLY A 921 -22.81 -11.82 12.39
C GLY A 921 -22.16 -13.18 12.70
N TYR A 922 -21.84 -13.46 13.97
CA TYR A 922 -21.08 -14.64 14.36
C TYR A 922 -21.97 -15.89 14.49
N GLU A 923 -22.29 -16.51 13.35
CA GLU A 923 -23.22 -17.66 13.21
C GLU A 923 -23.06 -18.73 14.29
N LYS A 924 -21.83 -19.25 14.49
CA LYS A 924 -21.57 -20.32 15.46
C LYS A 924 -21.76 -19.86 16.91
N ILE A 925 -21.41 -18.61 17.23
CA ILE A 925 -21.61 -18.06 18.58
C ILE A 925 -23.10 -17.89 18.86
N VAL A 926 -23.87 -17.41 17.88
CA VAL A 926 -25.34 -17.34 17.97
C VAL A 926 -25.91 -18.73 18.23
N GLN A 927 -25.44 -19.76 17.52
CA GLN A 927 -25.86 -21.14 17.76
C GLN A 927 -25.49 -21.62 19.18
N MET A 928 -24.23 -21.45 19.60
CA MET A 928 -23.77 -21.85 20.95
C MET A 928 -24.57 -21.18 22.06
N LEU A 929 -24.85 -19.88 21.93
CA LEU A 929 -25.63 -19.13 22.92
C LEU A 929 -27.09 -19.61 22.95
N THR A 930 -27.69 -19.86 21.79
CA THR A 930 -29.06 -20.38 21.68
C THR A 930 -29.16 -21.77 22.29
N ASP A 931 -28.22 -22.67 21.97
CA ASP A 931 -28.16 -24.03 22.51
C ASP A 931 -27.94 -24.01 24.05
N ALA A 932 -27.24 -23.00 24.55
CA ALA A 932 -27.04 -22.76 25.98
C ALA A 932 -28.22 -22.06 26.68
N GLY A 933 -29.34 -21.83 25.97
CA GLY A 933 -30.56 -21.26 26.55
C GLY A 933 -30.59 -19.74 26.62
N ALA A 934 -29.93 -19.05 25.69
CA ALA A 934 -30.11 -17.61 25.52
C ALA A 934 -31.58 -17.26 25.23
N ASP A 935 -32.08 -16.22 25.87
CA ASP A 935 -33.38 -15.63 25.57
C ASP A 935 -33.29 -14.89 24.23
N VAL A 936 -33.78 -15.56 23.19
CA VAL A 936 -33.80 -15.08 21.80
C VAL A 936 -34.60 -13.77 21.66
N ASN A 937 -35.55 -13.54 22.56
CA ASN A 937 -36.45 -12.39 22.54
C ASN A 937 -36.14 -11.36 23.62
N ALA A 938 -34.99 -11.48 24.30
CA ALA A 938 -34.55 -10.50 25.28
C ALA A 938 -34.48 -9.11 24.62
N GLN A 939 -35.02 -8.10 25.31
CA GLN A 939 -34.98 -6.72 24.86
C GLN A 939 -33.86 -5.94 25.56
N GLY A 940 -32.97 -5.31 24.78
CA GLY A 940 -31.94 -4.40 25.23
C GLY A 940 -30.86 -4.11 24.17
N GLY A 941 -29.89 -3.28 24.54
CA GLY A 941 -28.83 -2.89 23.61
C GLY A 941 -29.30 -1.89 22.56
N TYR A 942 -28.38 -1.50 21.67
CA TYR A 942 -28.62 -0.42 20.71
C TYR A 942 -29.72 -0.74 19.68
N TYR A 943 -29.89 -2.01 19.31
CA TYR A 943 -30.86 -2.47 18.30
C TYR A 943 -32.10 -3.12 18.93
N ASP A 944 -32.30 -2.98 20.23
CA ASP A 944 -33.41 -3.54 21.02
C ASP A 944 -33.51 -5.07 21.09
N ASN A 945 -33.34 -5.84 20.01
CA ASN A 945 -33.23 -7.30 20.09
C ASN A 945 -32.22 -7.89 19.09
N ALA A 946 -31.89 -9.17 19.26
CA ALA A 946 -30.93 -9.88 18.43
C ALA A 946 -31.35 -9.95 16.94
N LEU A 947 -32.65 -10.18 16.66
CA LEU A 947 -33.18 -10.27 15.31
C LEU A 947 -33.12 -8.92 14.59
N HIS A 948 -33.43 -7.82 15.29
CA HIS A 948 -33.29 -6.46 14.78
C HIS A 948 -31.83 -6.14 14.45
N ALA A 949 -30.89 -6.49 15.33
CA ALA A 949 -29.47 -6.26 15.10
C ALA A 949 -28.97 -6.98 13.83
N ALA A 950 -29.26 -8.27 13.71
CA ALA A 950 -28.89 -9.08 12.55
C ALA A 950 -29.55 -8.58 11.26
N SER A 951 -30.85 -8.22 11.35
CA SER A 951 -31.63 -7.69 10.22
C SER A 951 -31.10 -6.34 9.74
N LYS A 952 -30.69 -5.45 10.65
CA LYS A 952 -30.13 -4.15 10.30
C LYS A 952 -28.77 -4.26 9.60
N LYS A 953 -27.95 -5.23 10.01
CA LYS A 953 -26.55 -5.42 9.61
C LYS A 953 -26.33 -6.37 8.44
N SER A 954 -27.40 -6.91 7.84
CA SER A 954 -27.35 -7.84 6.69
C SER A 954 -26.86 -9.25 6.99
N HIS A 955 -27.02 -9.74 8.23
CA HIS A 955 -26.52 -11.07 8.63
C HIS A 955 -27.54 -12.17 8.37
N GLU A 956 -27.70 -12.54 7.09
CA GLU A 956 -28.77 -13.44 6.61
C GLU A 956 -28.89 -14.75 7.39
N LYS A 957 -27.77 -15.48 7.56
CA LYS A 957 -27.80 -16.76 8.27
C LYS A 957 -28.07 -16.62 9.76
N VAL A 958 -27.62 -15.53 10.38
CA VAL A 958 -27.95 -15.26 11.79
C VAL A 958 -29.45 -14.99 11.93
N VAL A 959 -30.05 -14.23 10.99
CA VAL A 959 -31.51 -14.04 10.95
C VAL A 959 -32.22 -15.38 10.87
N GLN A 960 -31.76 -16.29 9.99
CA GLN A 960 -32.33 -17.63 9.89
C GLN A 960 -32.20 -18.42 11.20
N ILE A 961 -31.01 -18.46 11.82
CA ILE A 961 -30.78 -19.16 13.10
C ILE A 961 -31.71 -18.60 14.19
N LEU A 962 -31.88 -17.28 14.28
CA LEU A 962 -32.74 -16.65 15.27
C LEU A 962 -34.23 -16.98 15.02
N ILE A 963 -34.69 -16.97 13.77
CA ILE A 963 -36.06 -17.37 13.41
C ILE A 963 -36.30 -18.84 13.78
N ASP A 964 -35.37 -19.73 13.42
CA ASP A 964 -35.44 -21.15 13.72
C ASP A 964 -35.41 -21.42 15.24
N ALA A 965 -34.74 -20.54 16.00
CA ALA A 965 -34.70 -20.55 17.45
C ALA A 965 -35.93 -19.94 18.14
N GLY A 966 -36.93 -19.48 17.37
CA GLY A 966 -38.18 -18.93 17.89
C GLY A 966 -38.15 -17.44 18.22
N ALA A 967 -37.35 -16.66 17.50
CA ALA A 967 -37.42 -15.20 17.56
C ALA A 967 -38.82 -14.70 17.17
N ASP A 968 -39.35 -13.75 17.95
CA ASP A 968 -40.57 -13.02 17.62
C ASP A 968 -40.26 -12.04 16.48
N VAL A 969 -40.60 -12.47 15.26
CA VAL A 969 -40.43 -11.71 14.02
C VAL A 969 -41.11 -10.34 14.08
N ASN A 970 -42.15 -10.20 14.91
CA ASN A 970 -42.97 -9.00 15.06
C ASN A 970 -42.66 -8.18 16.32
N ALA A 971 -41.62 -8.55 17.08
CA ALA A 971 -41.20 -7.82 18.25
C ALA A 971 -40.95 -6.34 17.91
N GLN A 972 -41.65 -5.46 18.63
CA GLN A 972 -41.55 -4.01 18.47
C GLN A 972 -40.57 -3.43 19.50
N GLY A 973 -39.70 -2.54 19.05
CA GLY A 973 -38.77 -1.80 19.91
C GLY A 973 -37.65 -1.10 19.14
N GLY A 974 -36.83 -0.35 19.87
CA GLY A 974 -35.77 0.49 19.31
C GLY A 974 -36.26 1.63 18.40
N ASP A 975 -35.32 2.40 17.86
CA ASP A 975 -35.63 3.57 17.01
C ASP A 975 -36.23 3.18 15.65
N LEU A 976 -36.03 1.94 15.21
CA LEU A 976 -36.45 1.45 13.89
C LEU A 976 -37.77 0.66 13.92
N GLY A 977 -38.41 0.49 15.08
CA GLY A 977 -39.71 -0.17 15.17
C GLY A 977 -39.63 -1.70 15.22
N ASN A 978 -39.30 -2.37 14.11
CA ASN A 978 -39.18 -3.84 14.08
C ASN A 978 -38.10 -4.36 13.10
N ALA A 979 -37.88 -5.68 13.07
CA ALA A 979 -36.86 -6.32 12.24
C ALA A 979 -37.10 -6.06 10.74
N LEU A 980 -38.35 -6.10 10.28
CA LEU A 980 -38.73 -5.87 8.89
C LEU A 980 -38.46 -4.41 8.49
N GLN A 981 -38.83 -3.46 9.34
CA GLN A 981 -38.51 -2.03 9.16
C GLN A 981 -36.99 -1.79 9.15
N ALA A 982 -36.23 -2.46 10.02
CA ALA A 982 -34.78 -2.36 10.08
C ALA A 982 -34.07 -2.93 8.83
N ALA A 983 -34.58 -4.03 8.27
CA ALA A 983 -34.11 -4.57 6.99
C ALA A 983 -34.51 -3.68 5.81
N ALA A 984 -35.74 -3.15 5.82
CA ALA A 984 -36.29 -2.33 4.76
C ALA A 984 -35.56 -0.99 4.62
N VAL A 985 -35.30 -0.29 5.73
CA VAL A 985 -34.55 0.97 5.73
C VAL A 985 -33.07 0.80 5.38
N SER A 986 -32.56 -0.42 5.37
CA SER A 986 -31.18 -0.74 4.94
C SER A 986 -31.10 -1.34 3.54
N GLY A 987 -32.23 -1.65 2.90
CA GLY A 987 -32.26 -2.23 1.56
C GLY A 987 -31.91 -3.73 1.50
N HIS A 988 -32.04 -4.46 2.60
CA HIS A 988 -31.59 -5.87 2.68
C HIS A 988 -32.65 -6.83 2.13
N GLU A 989 -32.78 -6.88 0.81
CA GLU A 989 -33.81 -7.62 0.06
C GLU A 989 -34.05 -9.05 0.58
N LYS A 990 -33.00 -9.86 0.70
CA LYS A 990 -33.15 -11.25 1.16
C LYS A 990 -33.64 -11.37 2.60
N ILE A 991 -33.22 -10.46 3.48
CA ILE A 991 -33.70 -10.45 4.88
C ILE A 991 -35.16 -10.02 4.92
N VAL A 992 -35.55 -9.04 4.10
CA VAL A 992 -36.96 -8.66 3.93
C VAL A 992 -37.77 -9.88 3.50
N GLN A 993 -37.29 -10.64 2.51
CA GLN A 993 -37.97 -11.87 2.09
C GLN A 993 -38.07 -12.90 3.21
N MET A 994 -36.96 -13.21 3.90
CA MET A 994 -36.94 -14.19 5.00
C MET A 994 -37.91 -13.79 6.12
N LEU A 995 -37.98 -12.51 6.48
CA LEU A 995 -38.89 -12.03 7.51
C LEU A 995 -40.36 -12.12 7.05
N ILE A 996 -40.66 -11.76 5.80
CA ILE A 996 -42.00 -11.94 5.22
C ILE A 996 -42.40 -13.43 5.21
N ASP A 997 -41.51 -14.30 4.76
CA ASP A 997 -41.74 -15.75 4.73
C ASP A 997 -41.93 -16.34 6.13
N ALA A 998 -41.28 -15.75 7.14
CA ALA A 998 -41.43 -16.09 8.56
C ALA A 998 -42.66 -15.44 9.24
N GLY A 999 -43.50 -14.72 8.49
CA GLY A 999 -44.75 -14.15 8.99
C GLY A 999 -44.64 -12.76 9.63
N ALA A 1000 -43.68 -11.93 9.19
CA ALA A 1000 -43.62 -10.54 9.58
C ALA A 1000 -44.90 -9.79 9.15
N ASP A 1001 -45.45 -8.99 10.05
CA ASP A 1001 -46.55 -8.06 9.76
C ASP A 1001 -46.00 -6.90 8.94
N VAL A 1002 -46.22 -6.97 7.63
CA VAL A 1002 -45.80 -5.99 6.62
C VAL A 1002 -46.36 -4.59 6.92
N ASN A 1003 -47.48 -4.52 7.63
CA ASN A 1003 -48.18 -3.27 7.98
C ASN A 1003 -47.95 -2.84 9.43
N ALA A 1004 -47.04 -3.49 10.16
CA ALA A 1004 -46.74 -3.14 11.53
C ALA A 1004 -46.28 -1.67 11.63
N GLN A 1005 -46.99 -0.92 12.48
CA GLN A 1005 -46.72 0.48 12.76
C GLN A 1005 -45.80 0.64 13.99
N GLY A 1006 -44.82 1.53 13.89
CA GLY A 1006 -43.87 1.82 14.96
C GLY A 1006 -42.57 2.45 14.47
N GLY A 1007 -41.70 2.83 15.41
CA GLY A 1007 -40.39 3.39 15.09
C GLY A 1007 -40.44 4.75 14.38
N ARG A 1008 -39.28 5.21 13.92
CA ARG A 1008 -39.10 6.51 13.25
C ARG A 1008 -39.83 6.61 11.91
N TYR A 1009 -39.97 5.50 11.21
CA TYR A 1009 -40.43 5.45 9.81
C TYR A 1009 -41.90 5.04 9.68
N ASP A 1010 -42.60 4.88 10.80
CA ASP A 1010 -43.98 4.37 10.88
C ASP A 1010 -44.14 2.92 10.40
N ASN A 1011 -43.84 2.58 9.14
CA ASN A 1011 -43.89 1.20 8.63
C ASN A 1011 -42.74 0.85 7.68
N ALA A 1012 -42.63 -0.42 7.30
CA ALA A 1012 -41.53 -0.91 6.47
C ALA A 1012 -41.53 -0.30 5.05
N LEU A 1013 -42.72 -0.01 4.50
CA LEU A 1013 -42.90 0.58 3.17
C LEU A 1013 -42.36 2.02 3.14
N GLN A 1014 -42.72 2.84 4.13
CA GLN A 1014 -42.19 4.20 4.30
C GLN A 1014 -40.68 4.19 4.53
N ALA A 1015 -40.18 3.24 5.34
CA ALA A 1015 -38.75 3.10 5.61
C ALA A 1015 -37.93 2.82 4.33
N ALA A 1016 -38.44 1.95 3.44
CA ALA A 1016 -37.83 1.69 2.13
C ALA A 1016 -37.99 2.89 1.18
N SER A 1017 -39.14 3.59 1.22
CA SER A 1017 -39.43 4.74 0.37
C SER A 1017 -38.53 5.94 0.67
N GLU A 1018 -38.28 6.25 1.94
CA GLU A 1018 -37.44 7.39 2.34
C GLU A 1018 -35.97 7.21 1.91
N ARG A 1019 -35.53 5.95 1.69
CA ARG A 1019 -34.18 5.60 1.26
C ARG A 1019 -34.06 5.23 -0.22
N GLY A 1020 -35.17 5.15 -0.95
CA GLY A 1020 -35.19 4.86 -2.39
C GLY A 1020 -34.89 3.40 -2.76
N TYR A 1021 -35.23 2.43 -1.90
CA TYR A 1021 -35.00 1.00 -2.19
C TYR A 1021 -36.16 0.38 -2.97
N GLU A 1022 -36.18 0.61 -4.28
CA GLU A 1022 -37.28 0.22 -5.20
C GLU A 1022 -37.64 -1.27 -5.15
N LYS A 1023 -36.66 -2.18 -5.10
CA LYS A 1023 -36.93 -3.62 -5.02
C LYS A 1023 -37.58 -4.04 -3.71
N VAL A 1024 -37.11 -3.49 -2.59
CA VAL A 1024 -37.71 -3.73 -1.27
C VAL A 1024 -39.14 -3.18 -1.23
N LEU A 1025 -39.38 -1.99 -1.80
CA LEU A 1025 -40.73 -1.44 -1.95
C LEU A 1025 -41.63 -2.41 -2.70
N GLN A 1026 -41.17 -2.93 -3.84
CA GLN A 1026 -41.94 -3.90 -4.63
C GLN A 1026 -42.23 -5.17 -3.83
N MET A 1027 -41.24 -5.73 -3.12
CA MET A 1027 -41.43 -6.93 -2.28
C MET A 1027 -42.46 -6.71 -1.17
N LEU A 1028 -42.45 -5.54 -0.52
CA LEU A 1028 -43.41 -5.19 0.52
C LEU A 1028 -44.82 -5.00 -0.07
N MET A 1029 -44.94 -4.34 -1.23
CA MET A 1029 -46.23 -4.20 -1.94
C MET A 1029 -46.79 -5.54 -2.38
N ASP A 1030 -45.95 -6.42 -2.92
CA ASP A 1030 -46.34 -7.78 -3.35
C ASP A 1030 -46.79 -8.62 -2.14
N ALA A 1031 -46.23 -8.37 -0.96
CA ALA A 1031 -46.61 -8.99 0.31
C ALA A 1031 -47.83 -8.35 1.00
N GLY A 1032 -48.48 -7.35 0.37
CA GLY A 1032 -49.71 -6.74 0.88
C GLY A 1032 -49.51 -5.54 1.81
N ALA A 1033 -48.41 -4.79 1.66
CA ALA A 1033 -48.26 -3.49 2.31
C ALA A 1033 -49.37 -2.52 1.89
N ASP A 1034 -50.12 -2.00 2.86
CA ASP A 1034 -51.18 -1.02 2.64
C ASP A 1034 -50.57 0.37 2.36
N ASP A 1035 -50.78 0.89 1.15
CA ASP A 1035 -50.49 2.28 0.76
C ASP A 1035 -51.44 3.30 1.43
N ARG A 1036 -52.05 2.94 2.57
CA ARG A 1036 -53.07 3.76 3.23
C ARG A 1036 -52.47 4.59 4.36
N THR A 1037 -51.98 5.78 4.02
CA THR A 1037 -52.05 6.93 4.94
C THR A 1037 -52.44 8.23 4.21
N PRO A 1038 -53.04 9.21 4.93
CA PRO A 1038 -53.74 10.37 4.37
C PRO A 1038 -52.81 11.34 3.63
N PRO A 1039 -53.35 12.23 2.77
CA PRO A 1039 -52.54 13.07 1.89
C PRO A 1039 -51.78 14.13 2.69
N SER A 1040 -50.49 13.89 2.91
CA SER A 1040 -49.52 14.96 3.18
C SER A 1040 -48.90 15.38 1.85
N THR A 1041 -49.68 16.15 1.09
CA THR A 1041 -49.30 16.94 -0.11
C THR A 1041 -48.76 16.20 -1.35
N PRO A 1042 -49.21 16.59 -2.56
CA PRO A 1042 -48.83 15.91 -3.80
C PRO A 1042 -47.37 16.21 -4.19
N ILE A 1043 -46.65 15.18 -4.61
CA ILE A 1043 -45.37 15.27 -5.30
C ILE A 1043 -45.63 15.87 -6.70
N GLU A 1044 -45.52 17.19 -6.81
CA GLU A 1044 -45.17 17.84 -8.08
C GLU A 1044 -43.67 17.73 -8.27
N VAL A 1045 -43.27 17.08 -9.36
CA VAL A 1045 -41.92 17.16 -9.92
C VAL A 1045 -41.72 18.61 -10.40
N MET A 1046 -41.12 19.47 -9.58
CA MET A 1046 -40.55 20.73 -10.03
C MET A 1046 -39.25 21.08 -9.31
N SER A 1047 -38.20 21.11 -10.11
CA SER A 1047 -37.06 22.01 -9.99
C SER A 1047 -37.46 23.44 -9.62
N SER A 1048 -36.99 23.98 -8.50
CA SER A 1048 -36.21 25.23 -8.43
C SER A 1048 -36.03 25.70 -6.99
N SER A 1049 -34.78 26.04 -6.69
CA SER A 1049 -34.25 26.82 -5.57
C SER A 1049 -35.17 27.87 -4.94
N SER A 1050 -35.38 27.78 -3.62
CA SER A 1050 -35.14 28.90 -2.69
C SER A 1050 -35.21 28.43 -1.24
N SER A 1051 -34.21 28.84 -0.46
CA SER A 1051 -33.87 28.53 0.92
C SER A 1051 -35.03 28.47 1.93
N VAL A 1052 -35.13 27.35 2.64
CA VAL A 1052 -35.65 27.28 4.03
C VAL A 1052 -34.76 26.30 4.80
N GLU A 1053 -34.20 26.78 5.91
CA GLU A 1053 -33.34 26.05 6.84
C GLU A 1053 -34.06 24.80 7.39
N ILE A 1054 -33.44 23.63 7.22
CA ILE A 1054 -33.82 22.41 7.94
C ILE A 1054 -32.60 21.94 8.75
N ILE A 1055 -32.85 21.83 10.04
CA ILE A 1055 -31.97 21.43 11.12
C ILE A 1055 -31.50 19.99 10.90
N SER A 1056 -30.18 19.81 10.79
CA SER A 1056 -29.50 18.51 10.83
C SER A 1056 -29.74 17.81 12.19
N PRO A 1057 -30.10 16.51 12.24
CA PRO A 1057 -29.78 15.70 13.40
C PRO A 1057 -28.25 15.48 13.45
N PRO A 1058 -27.64 15.38 14.64
CA PRO A 1058 -26.21 15.59 14.81
C PRO A 1058 -25.40 14.53 14.07
N SER A 1059 -24.58 15.01 13.15
CA SER A 1059 -23.36 14.34 12.70
C SER A 1059 -22.50 14.02 13.93
N GLN A 1060 -21.94 12.81 13.97
CA GLN A 1060 -20.91 12.45 14.92
C GLN A 1060 -19.68 13.34 14.67
N GLN A 1061 -19.64 14.46 15.37
CA GLN A 1061 -18.40 15.14 15.69
C GLN A 1061 -17.66 14.32 16.74
N ASP A 1062 -16.44 13.95 16.35
CA ASP A 1062 -15.29 13.68 17.19
C ASP A 1062 -15.19 14.73 18.32
N ASP A 1063 -15.81 14.44 19.47
CA ASP A 1063 -15.57 15.18 20.70
C ASP A 1063 -14.61 14.37 21.58
N ARG A 1064 -13.32 14.57 21.28
CA ARG A 1064 -12.25 14.42 22.26
C ARG A 1064 -12.46 15.46 23.36
N PHE A 1065 -13.10 15.10 24.47
CA PHE A 1065 -13.01 15.87 25.71
C PHE A 1065 -12.09 15.14 26.70
N ARG A 1066 -10.82 15.53 26.81
CA ARG A 1066 -10.34 16.69 27.59
C ARG A 1066 -11.13 16.90 28.88
N SER A 1067 -10.51 16.43 29.94
CA SER A 1067 -10.76 16.82 31.32
C SER A 1067 -10.74 18.33 31.53
N SER A 1068 -11.80 18.87 32.11
CA SER A 1068 -11.76 20.14 32.84
C SER A 1068 -12.73 20.09 34.01
N GLY A 1069 -12.28 19.45 35.10
CA GLY A 1069 -12.87 19.67 36.42
C GLY A 1069 -12.48 21.06 36.92
N ARG A 1070 -13.41 22.03 36.84
CA ARG A 1070 -13.42 23.20 37.71
C ARG A 1070 -14.83 23.43 38.25
N LEU A 1071 -15.03 22.95 39.48
CA LEU A 1071 -16.05 23.42 40.40
C LEU A 1071 -15.95 24.95 40.53
N ARG A 1072 -17.02 25.68 40.18
CA ARG A 1072 -17.27 27.04 40.65
C ARG A 1072 -18.67 27.12 41.26
N SER A 1073 -18.66 27.00 42.59
CA SER A 1073 -19.49 27.67 43.58
C SER A 1073 -20.66 28.52 43.06
N ASN A 1074 -21.88 28.07 43.33
CA ASN A 1074 -23.05 28.93 43.44
C ASN A 1074 -22.98 29.72 44.76
N VAL A 1075 -22.69 31.02 44.65
CA VAL A 1075 -22.85 31.99 45.73
C VAL A 1075 -24.33 32.42 45.76
N SER A 1076 -25.06 32.00 46.78
CA SER A 1076 -26.25 32.74 47.23
C SER A 1076 -26.27 32.85 48.75
N LYS A 1077 -26.00 34.07 49.21
CA LYS A 1077 -26.52 34.75 50.41
C LYS A 1077 -26.72 33.88 51.66
N ARG A 1078 -25.81 34.00 52.64
CA ARG A 1078 -26.21 34.15 54.05
C ARG A 1078 -25.41 35.22 54.77
N LYS A 1079 -26.15 35.92 55.62
CA LYS A 1079 -25.84 37.10 56.41
C LYS A 1079 -24.82 36.79 57.51
N ARG A 1080 -24.24 37.90 57.98
CA ARG A 1080 -23.41 38.13 59.17
C ARG A 1080 -23.84 37.38 60.44
N CYS A 1081 -22.86 37.37 61.35
CA CYS A 1081 -22.88 37.20 62.81
C CYS A 1081 -22.71 35.76 63.28
N ALA A 1082 -22.00 35.45 64.36
CA ALA A 1082 -20.97 36.09 65.20
C ALA A 1082 -20.81 35.08 66.35
N GLU A 1083 -19.58 34.90 66.86
CA GLU A 1083 -19.29 34.35 68.21
C GLU A 1083 -19.77 32.89 68.44
N ASP A 1084 -19.24 32.07 69.34
CA ASP A 1084 -18.04 31.95 70.15
C ASP A 1084 -18.08 30.48 70.64
N GLU A 1085 -16.94 29.99 71.15
CA GLU A 1085 -16.70 28.69 71.83
C GLU A 1085 -16.41 27.44 70.98
#